data_AF-A0A540KXD1-F1
#
_entry.id   AF-A0A540KXD1-F1
#
_cell.length_a   1.000
_cell.length_b   1.000
_cell.length_c   1.000
_cell.angle_alpha   90.00
_cell.angle_beta   90.00
_cell.angle_gamma   90.00
#
_symmetry.space_group_name_H-M   'P 1'
#
loop_
_entity.id
_entity.type
_entity.pdbx_description
1 polymer ?
#
loop_
_entity_poly.entity_id
_entity_poly.type
_entity_poly.pdbx_seq_one_letter_code
_entity_poly.pdbx_strand_id
1 'polypeptide(L)'
;MVGPRRHFLPLLLFSLSVLFLFSHYHSSLPHSPPSPNPKFTLLPQNSTSNPNFTFSIKVLAFNRLDSVARCLRSLAAANYLTDEVHLHVYVDHFALGDPPSNIDQKLQESHHILEFVDGFEWKFGNKLIHYRTANVGLQAQWLEAWWPSSDNEFVFVVEDDLEVSPLYYKFLRSLIVNYYYNASNYRPYIYGASLQRPRFVPGKHGNKLQMDDRTRLFLYQLVGTWGQLLFPKPWKEFRMWYDDHKAKGIKPFLDGMVTTGWYKKMGEKIWTPWFIKFIHTRGYFNIYTNFLHERALSVSHRDAGVNYGKTAGPDSHILDKSYLDSDFWDMQPLSDLKWYDFCFREKFPDRVVGSLDELGSVLNSVQKHDTVIIVSLFGVSELAVRNLLCHFESLNIWNYVLIGPESDFVFDLARRGHPVIGTNQFLKSVGAYKLMSLQDSYVEMIKVYVLKKCLESGYNAWVVDGNMLPLSSDLFVESDPSYDFYVGKSSELFFARRSFAQNIGGDDFISKFATMANSLLVRQSISFGYIMAKLLEEKGVKVKSLDETSLGLMIVNSNVNESLGDGKQMVFWSSDMASDLVQKRLQEFGIWTVDDDLSCKAVDGTGRNGTGRNREGAKMLSNGNKEEGDGEVIILCFMDVERVVPGGEVERKFIQNLFRGTALSTRFRRTKRGTEYLVSLRSILSYVPNGTLAFIARNCVMSATNNGACKFFSLNYIPGFVFRPSHT
;
A
#
# COMPACT_ATOMS: atom_id res chain seq x y z
N MET A 1 -0.69 75.53 -42.25
CA MET A 1 -1.37 74.35 -41.67
C MET A 1 -0.59 73.97 -40.43
N VAL A 2 -1.10 74.40 -39.28
CA VAL A 2 -0.29 74.78 -38.11
C VAL A 2 -0.48 73.75 -37.01
N GLY A 3 0.62 73.26 -36.44
CA GLY A 3 0.63 72.37 -35.28
C GLY A 3 0.45 73.10 -33.93
N PRO A 4 1.23 72.73 -32.89
CA PRO A 4 0.73 72.03 -31.69
C PRO A 4 0.96 72.82 -30.38
N ARG A 5 0.41 72.38 -29.23
CA ARG A 5 0.86 72.76 -27.86
C ARG A 5 0.60 71.61 -26.88
N ARG A 6 1.61 70.98 -26.23
CA ARG A 6 2.46 71.39 -25.07
C ARG A 6 1.62 71.53 -23.78
N HIS A 7 1.99 71.08 -22.57
CA HIS A 7 3.19 70.46 -21.99
C HIS A 7 2.96 70.22 -20.46
N PHE A 8 3.74 69.28 -19.88
CA PHE A 8 4.34 69.24 -18.51
C PHE A 8 3.52 69.06 -17.21
N LEU A 9 3.92 67.98 -16.49
CA LEU A 9 3.82 67.67 -15.04
C LEU A 9 4.54 68.72 -14.15
N PRO A 10 4.31 68.84 -12.81
CA PRO A 10 4.82 67.85 -11.83
C PRO A 10 4.07 67.67 -10.47
N LEU A 11 4.54 66.66 -9.72
CA LEU A 11 4.36 66.26 -8.30
C LEU A 11 4.01 67.39 -7.30
N LEU A 12 3.34 67.22 -6.15
CA LEU A 12 3.43 66.20 -5.08
C LEU A 12 2.38 66.59 -4.01
N LEU A 13 1.64 65.64 -3.41
CA LEU A 13 1.37 65.53 -1.94
C LEU A 13 0.26 64.52 -1.65
N PHE A 14 0.71 63.34 -1.20
CA PHE A 14 0.12 62.45 -0.21
C PHE A 14 -1.15 62.96 0.51
N SER A 15 -2.29 62.31 0.28
CA SER A 15 -3.04 61.57 1.33
C SER A 15 -4.24 60.87 0.69
N LEU A 16 -4.63 59.74 1.28
CA LEU A 16 -5.74 58.85 0.90
C LEU A 16 -5.39 57.73 -0.11
N SER A 17 -4.93 56.61 0.49
CA SER A 17 -5.45 55.26 0.21
C SER A 17 -4.88 54.56 -1.04
N VAL A 18 -3.76 53.82 -1.03
CA VAL A 18 -3.47 52.59 -0.25
C VAL A 18 -4.62 51.55 -0.19
N LEU A 19 -5.76 51.76 -0.87
CA LEU A 19 -6.88 50.80 -0.89
C LEU A 19 -7.30 50.29 -2.27
N PHE A 20 -6.59 50.68 -3.34
CA PHE A 20 -6.95 50.22 -4.69
C PHE A 20 -5.83 49.52 -5.47
N LEU A 21 -4.65 49.31 -4.87
CA LEU A 21 -3.56 48.54 -5.50
C LEU A 21 -3.01 47.40 -4.63
N PHE A 22 -3.72 47.03 -3.55
CA PHE A 22 -3.36 45.89 -2.70
C PHE A 22 -4.54 44.93 -2.40
N SER A 23 -5.67 45.05 -3.12
CA SER A 23 -6.83 44.16 -2.97
C SER A 23 -7.13 43.28 -4.21
N HIS A 24 -6.26 43.29 -5.23
CA HIS A 24 -6.35 42.39 -6.38
C HIS A 24 -5.16 41.45 -6.57
N TYR A 25 -4.27 41.38 -5.59
CA TYR A 25 -3.24 40.34 -5.49
C TYR A 25 -3.36 39.70 -4.09
N HIS A 26 -3.64 38.39 -4.06
CA HIS A 26 -3.95 37.52 -2.91
C HIS A 26 -5.42 37.46 -2.46
N SER A 27 -6.24 36.71 -3.20
CA SER A 27 -6.92 35.51 -2.66
C SER A 27 -7.84 34.88 -3.72
N SER A 28 -7.30 33.92 -4.45
CA SER A 28 -8.07 32.77 -4.90
C SER A 28 -7.13 31.59 -4.81
N LEU A 29 -7.51 30.64 -3.98
CA LEU A 29 -6.85 29.35 -3.84
C LEU A 29 -6.61 28.75 -5.23
N PRO A 30 -5.49 28.04 -5.48
CA PRO A 30 -5.56 26.95 -6.43
C PRO A 30 -6.46 25.90 -5.78
N HIS A 31 -7.73 25.91 -6.16
CA HIS A 31 -8.55 24.71 -6.06
C HIS A 31 -7.78 23.58 -6.74
N SER A 32 -7.64 22.49 -6.00
CA SER A 32 -7.20 21.18 -6.43
C SER A 32 -7.75 20.90 -7.83
N PRO A 33 -6.93 20.49 -8.81
CA PRO A 33 -7.52 19.86 -9.98
C PRO A 33 -8.26 18.62 -9.46
N PRO A 34 -9.58 18.50 -9.71
CA PRO A 34 -10.28 17.25 -9.44
C PRO A 34 -9.65 16.18 -10.34
N SER A 35 -9.67 14.95 -9.83
CA SER A 35 -9.39 13.72 -10.56
C SER A 35 -9.57 13.88 -12.07
N PRO A 36 -8.54 13.64 -12.90
CA PRO A 36 -8.80 13.44 -14.31
C PRO A 36 -9.51 12.09 -14.40
N ASN A 37 -10.83 12.13 -14.40
CA ASN A 37 -11.63 11.03 -14.86
C ASN A 37 -11.65 11.16 -16.39
N PRO A 38 -10.93 10.32 -17.13
CA PRO A 38 -11.17 10.26 -18.56
C PRO A 38 -12.53 9.59 -18.71
N LYS A 39 -13.54 10.36 -19.13
CA LYS A 39 -14.54 9.78 -20.03
C LYS A 39 -13.77 9.31 -21.26
N PHE A 40 -13.20 8.11 -21.19
CA PHE A 40 -12.68 7.43 -22.37
C PHE A 40 -13.90 7.12 -23.23
N THR A 41 -14.14 7.99 -24.19
CA THR A 41 -14.79 7.56 -25.42
C THR A 41 -13.86 6.48 -25.98
N LEU A 42 -14.14 5.23 -25.63
CA LEU A 42 -13.61 4.07 -26.33
C LEU A 42 -14.15 4.18 -27.76
N LEU A 43 -13.41 4.85 -28.63
CA LEU A 43 -13.45 4.48 -30.02
C LEU A 43 -12.88 3.06 -30.04
N PRO A 44 -13.67 2.05 -30.43
CA PRO A 44 -13.12 0.73 -30.65
C PRO A 44 -12.08 0.90 -31.76
N GLN A 45 -10.79 0.83 -31.43
CA GLN A 45 -9.79 0.51 -32.43
C GLN A 45 -9.96 -0.96 -32.77
N ASN A 46 -10.99 -1.24 -33.57
CA ASN A 46 -10.98 -2.37 -34.46
C ASN A 46 -9.88 -2.11 -35.48
N SER A 47 -8.65 -2.44 -35.13
CA SER A 47 -7.58 -2.52 -36.10
C SER A 47 -6.72 -3.73 -35.77
N THR A 48 -6.81 -4.72 -36.65
CA THR A 48 -5.88 -5.84 -36.85
C THR A 48 -4.44 -5.40 -37.18
N SER A 49 -4.05 -4.17 -36.83
CA SER A 49 -2.71 -3.62 -36.98
C SER A 49 -1.97 -3.70 -35.65
N ASN A 50 -0.72 -4.17 -35.67
CA ASN A 50 0.17 -4.08 -34.51
C ASN A 50 0.21 -2.62 -34.00
N PRO A 51 0.01 -2.37 -32.70
CA PRO A 51 0.06 -1.02 -32.16
C PRO A 51 1.47 -0.45 -32.35
N ASN A 52 1.54 0.81 -32.82
CA ASN A 52 2.81 1.50 -32.99
C ASN A 52 3.17 2.20 -31.67
N PHE A 53 4.25 1.76 -31.03
CA PHE A 53 4.76 2.33 -29.80
C PHE A 53 6.29 2.39 -29.83
N THR A 54 6.87 3.31 -29.07
CA THR A 54 8.32 3.39 -28.89
C THR A 54 8.73 2.65 -27.64
N PHE A 55 9.86 1.95 -27.71
CA PHE A 55 10.43 1.23 -26.59
C PHE A 55 11.87 1.67 -26.40
N SER A 56 12.23 2.07 -25.18
CA SER A 56 13.60 2.41 -24.85
C SER A 56 14.10 1.68 -23.62
N ILE A 57 15.37 1.34 -23.62
CA ILE A 57 16.06 0.70 -22.52
C ILE A 57 16.90 1.77 -21.83
N LYS A 58 16.77 1.91 -20.51
CA LYS A 58 17.65 2.78 -19.70
C LYS A 58 18.53 1.88 -18.83
N VAL A 59 19.84 1.99 -19.04
CA VAL A 59 20.85 1.32 -18.23
C VAL A 59 21.39 2.32 -17.22
N LEU A 60 21.29 2.00 -15.93
CA LEU A 60 21.81 2.80 -14.82
C LEU A 60 23.15 2.21 -14.38
N ALA A 61 24.23 2.96 -14.56
CA ALA A 61 25.59 2.50 -14.32
C ALA A 61 26.42 3.50 -13.50
N PHE A 62 27.45 2.98 -12.86
CA PHE A 62 28.42 3.78 -12.12
C PHE A 62 29.85 3.32 -12.41
N ASN A 63 30.46 2.53 -11.53
CA ASN A 63 31.89 2.24 -11.53
C ASN A 63 32.23 0.75 -11.67
N ARG A 64 31.35 -0.05 -12.28
CA ARG A 64 31.51 -1.51 -12.43
C ARG A 64 31.57 -1.93 -13.89
N LEU A 65 32.78 -1.92 -14.47
CA LEU A 65 33.00 -2.23 -15.89
C LEU A 65 32.49 -3.63 -16.28
N ASP A 66 32.85 -4.66 -15.51
CA ASP A 66 32.46 -6.04 -15.82
C ASP A 66 30.94 -6.24 -15.74
N SER A 67 30.30 -5.60 -14.75
CA SER A 67 28.84 -5.62 -14.57
C SER A 67 28.15 -4.97 -15.78
N VAL A 68 28.47 -3.71 -16.09
CA VAL A 68 27.84 -3.01 -17.22
C VAL A 68 28.11 -3.72 -18.56
N ALA A 69 29.30 -4.31 -18.72
CA ALA A 69 29.63 -5.10 -19.91
C ALA A 69 28.78 -6.37 -20.02
N ARG A 70 28.55 -7.09 -18.92
CA ARG A 70 27.65 -8.25 -18.89
C ARG A 70 26.21 -7.84 -19.20
N CYS A 71 25.73 -6.77 -18.55
CA CYS A 71 24.38 -6.23 -18.77
C CYS A 71 24.16 -5.86 -20.24
N LEU A 72 25.02 -5.03 -20.83
CA LEU A 72 24.91 -4.60 -22.23
C LEU A 72 25.00 -5.76 -23.22
N ARG A 73 25.89 -6.73 -22.99
CA ARG A 73 25.96 -7.94 -23.84
C ARG A 73 24.67 -8.76 -23.76
N SER A 74 24.08 -8.92 -22.58
CA SER A 74 22.82 -9.65 -22.41
C SER A 74 21.64 -8.95 -23.11
N LEU A 75 21.57 -7.62 -23.02
CA LEU A 75 20.59 -6.81 -23.76
C LEU A 75 20.77 -6.96 -25.27
N ALA A 76 22.00 -6.91 -25.77
CA ALA A 76 22.28 -7.03 -27.20
C ALA A 76 22.00 -8.45 -27.76
N ALA A 77 21.99 -9.48 -26.91
CA ALA A 77 21.68 -10.85 -27.31
C ALA A 77 20.18 -11.14 -27.46
N ALA A 78 19.31 -10.20 -27.07
CA ALA A 78 17.86 -10.40 -27.12
C ALA A 78 17.27 -10.32 -28.53
N ASN A 79 16.11 -10.96 -28.70
CA ASN A 79 15.37 -10.88 -29.95
C ASN A 79 14.40 -9.68 -29.94
N TYR A 80 14.79 -8.61 -30.62
CA TYR A 80 13.98 -7.39 -30.79
C TYR A 80 13.00 -7.45 -31.97
N LEU A 81 12.87 -8.60 -32.64
CA LEU A 81 12.05 -8.76 -33.84
C LEU A 81 12.49 -7.76 -34.92
N THR A 82 11.55 -7.05 -35.53
CA THR A 82 11.78 -5.97 -36.50
C THR A 82 11.61 -4.59 -35.85
N ASP A 83 11.47 -4.53 -34.53
CA ASP A 83 11.10 -3.31 -33.82
C ASP A 83 12.36 -2.48 -33.54
N GLU A 84 12.24 -1.15 -33.69
CA GLU A 84 13.30 -0.22 -33.31
C GLU A 84 13.29 -0.01 -31.79
N VAL A 85 14.42 -0.26 -31.15
CA VAL A 85 14.60 -0.13 -29.70
C VAL A 85 15.80 0.74 -29.39
N HIS A 86 15.56 1.86 -28.70
CA HIS A 86 16.61 2.79 -28.32
C HIS A 86 17.29 2.37 -27.01
N LEU A 87 18.61 2.57 -26.92
CA LEU A 87 19.41 2.30 -25.73
C LEU A 87 19.97 3.60 -25.16
N HIS A 88 19.69 3.89 -23.90
CA HIS A 88 20.25 5.02 -23.17
C HIS A 88 21.07 4.50 -22.00
N VAL A 89 22.35 4.85 -21.94
CA VAL A 89 23.25 4.44 -20.85
C VAL A 89 23.58 5.65 -19.99
N TYR A 90 23.14 5.63 -18.74
CA TYR A 90 23.41 6.67 -17.75
C TYR A 90 24.62 6.24 -16.92
N VAL A 91 25.68 7.04 -16.94
CA VAL A 91 26.91 6.77 -16.20
C VAL A 91 27.15 7.92 -15.23
N ASP A 92 27.12 7.62 -13.94
CA ASP A 92 27.50 8.59 -12.91
C ASP A 92 29.02 8.76 -12.86
N HIS A 93 29.48 9.99 -12.64
CA HIS A 93 30.87 10.21 -12.27
C HIS A 93 31.10 9.89 -10.79
N PHE A 94 32.35 9.64 -10.36
CA PHE A 94 32.66 9.41 -8.96
C PHE A 94 32.54 10.70 -8.12
N ALA A 95 32.44 10.56 -6.80
CA ALA A 95 32.25 11.70 -5.91
C ALA A 95 33.58 12.45 -5.68
N LEU A 96 33.58 13.77 -5.85
CA LEU A 96 34.78 14.62 -5.68
C LEU A 96 35.26 14.77 -4.23
N GLY A 97 34.56 14.17 -3.26
CA GLY A 97 34.93 14.18 -1.83
C GLY A 97 35.83 13.02 -1.39
N ASP A 98 36.28 12.19 -2.33
CA ASP A 98 37.12 11.03 -2.06
C ASP A 98 38.59 11.40 -1.74
N PRO A 99 39.33 10.58 -0.97
CA PRO A 99 40.72 10.86 -0.62
C PRO A 99 41.60 11.07 -1.87
N PRO A 100 42.52 12.04 -1.87
CA PRO A 100 43.31 12.41 -3.05
C PRO A 100 44.18 11.27 -3.59
N SER A 101 44.53 10.29 -2.76
CA SER A 101 45.37 9.15 -3.12
C SER A 101 44.71 8.14 -4.08
N ASN A 102 43.43 8.29 -4.41
CA ASN A 102 42.69 7.36 -5.28
C ASN A 102 42.02 8.05 -6.49
N ILE A 103 42.36 9.32 -6.76
CA ILE A 103 41.70 10.08 -7.84
C ILE A 103 42.12 9.55 -9.22
N ASP A 104 43.42 9.33 -9.45
CA ASP A 104 43.93 8.86 -10.74
C ASP A 104 43.37 7.49 -11.12
N GLN A 105 43.31 6.57 -10.15
CA GLN A 105 42.71 5.25 -10.34
C GLN A 105 41.22 5.37 -10.69
N LYS A 106 40.45 6.19 -9.96
CA LYS A 106 39.02 6.40 -10.23
C LYS A 106 38.76 7.07 -11.58
N LEU A 107 39.62 8.01 -11.98
CA LEU A 107 39.59 8.61 -13.32
C LEU A 107 39.83 7.54 -14.38
N GLN A 108 40.84 6.69 -14.19
CA GLN A 108 41.13 5.60 -15.10
C GLN A 108 39.96 4.60 -15.20
N GLU A 109 39.38 4.18 -14.07
CA GLU A 109 38.20 3.31 -14.04
C GLU A 109 37.01 3.94 -14.77
N SER A 110 36.75 5.23 -14.52
CA SER A 110 35.68 5.97 -15.20
C SER A 110 35.92 6.07 -16.70
N HIS A 111 37.16 6.34 -17.15
CA HIS A 111 37.51 6.40 -18.56
C HIS A 111 37.35 5.04 -19.25
N HIS A 112 37.80 3.95 -18.62
CA HIS A 112 37.61 2.60 -19.19
C HIS A 112 36.12 2.25 -19.37
N ILE A 113 35.26 2.66 -18.43
CA ILE A 113 33.80 2.48 -18.56
C ILE A 113 33.27 3.30 -19.74
N LEU A 114 33.66 4.57 -19.85
CA LEU A 114 33.23 5.44 -20.95
C LEU A 114 33.70 4.93 -22.31
N GLU A 115 34.96 4.56 -22.45
CA GLU A 115 35.53 3.95 -23.65
C GLU A 115 34.76 2.69 -24.06
N PHE A 116 34.43 1.83 -23.08
CA PHE A 116 33.66 0.63 -23.34
C PHE A 116 32.23 0.93 -23.80
N VAL A 117 31.48 1.79 -23.08
CA VAL A 117 30.08 2.08 -23.45
C VAL A 117 29.97 2.88 -24.75
N ASP A 118 30.96 3.74 -25.04
CA ASP A 118 31.06 4.49 -26.30
C ASP A 118 31.37 3.57 -27.49
N GLY A 119 32.32 2.64 -27.31
CA GLY A 119 32.65 1.64 -28.32
C GLY A 119 31.60 0.53 -28.50
N PHE A 120 30.66 0.37 -27.57
CA PHE A 120 29.67 -0.72 -27.63
C PHE A 120 28.68 -0.55 -28.80
N GLU A 121 28.64 -1.50 -29.73
CA GLU A 121 27.75 -1.44 -30.90
C GLU A 121 26.30 -1.80 -30.52
N TRP A 122 25.35 -0.91 -30.79
CA TRP A 122 23.91 -1.15 -30.63
C TRP A 122 23.21 -1.18 -31.98
N LYS A 123 22.62 -2.33 -32.33
CA LYS A 123 22.11 -2.61 -33.70
C LYS A 123 20.61 -2.38 -33.86
N PHE A 124 19.90 -2.05 -32.79
CA PHE A 124 18.44 -2.09 -32.76
C PHE A 124 17.79 -0.70 -32.79
N GLY A 125 18.57 0.38 -32.69
CA GLY A 125 18.07 1.76 -32.74
C GLY A 125 19.15 2.75 -32.29
N ASN A 126 18.75 3.96 -31.93
CA ASN A 126 19.69 4.96 -31.41
C ASN A 126 20.31 4.56 -30.06
N LYS A 127 21.62 4.74 -29.92
CA LYS A 127 22.36 4.66 -28.66
C LYS A 127 22.69 6.08 -28.16
N LEU A 128 22.36 6.38 -26.91
CA LEU A 128 22.70 7.64 -26.25
C LEU A 128 23.44 7.37 -24.95
N ILE A 129 24.55 8.07 -24.72
CA ILE A 129 25.32 7.99 -23.48
C ILE A 129 25.10 9.29 -22.72
N HIS A 130 24.58 9.17 -21.50
CA HIS A 130 24.39 10.28 -20.58
C HIS A 130 25.41 10.15 -19.46
N TYR A 131 26.56 10.77 -19.65
CA TYR A 131 27.60 10.85 -18.62
C TYR A 131 27.37 12.08 -17.73
N ARG A 132 27.18 11.84 -16.42
CA ARG A 132 26.91 12.92 -15.47
C ARG A 132 28.20 13.55 -14.96
N THR A 133 28.12 14.81 -14.57
CA THR A 133 29.26 15.54 -13.97
C THR A 133 29.53 15.19 -12.51
N ALA A 134 28.63 14.43 -11.87
CA ALA A 134 28.73 14.02 -10.47
C ALA A 134 28.00 12.68 -10.22
N ASN A 135 28.24 12.09 -9.05
CA ASN A 135 27.44 10.98 -8.54
C ASN A 135 26.12 11.53 -8.00
N VAL A 136 25.01 11.27 -8.69
CA VAL A 136 23.67 11.71 -8.24
C VAL A 136 23.01 10.68 -7.33
N GLY A 137 23.53 9.45 -7.34
CA GLY A 137 23.09 8.35 -6.50
C GLY A 137 21.81 7.67 -7.00
N LEU A 138 21.52 6.49 -6.44
CA LEU A 138 20.48 5.57 -6.93
C LEU A 138 19.10 6.22 -7.08
N GLN A 139 18.67 7.02 -6.09
CA GLN A 139 17.36 7.68 -6.14
C GLN A 139 17.26 8.63 -7.34
N ALA A 140 18.23 9.54 -7.51
CA ALA A 140 18.19 10.51 -8.60
C ALA A 140 18.36 9.84 -9.96
N GLN A 141 19.24 8.82 -10.08
CA GLN A 141 19.40 8.04 -11.30
C GLN A 141 18.06 7.48 -11.81
N TRP A 142 17.27 6.85 -10.93
CA TRP A 142 15.95 6.32 -11.30
C TRP A 142 14.94 7.43 -11.66
N LEU A 143 14.89 8.50 -10.87
CA LEU A 143 13.91 9.59 -11.07
C LEU A 143 14.18 10.43 -12.34
N GLU A 144 15.45 10.53 -12.75
CA GLU A 144 15.90 11.29 -13.93
C GLU A 144 16.00 10.43 -15.20
N ALA A 145 15.91 9.11 -15.08
CA ALA A 145 16.09 8.19 -16.21
C ALA A 145 15.06 8.40 -17.33
N TRP A 146 13.87 8.90 -16.99
CA TRP A 146 12.78 8.99 -17.97
C TRP A 146 11.66 9.96 -17.61
N TRP A 147 11.22 10.71 -18.61
CA TRP A 147 9.96 11.44 -18.64
C TRP A 147 9.23 11.12 -19.96
N PRO A 148 8.04 10.48 -19.92
CA PRO A 148 7.32 10.11 -21.13
C PRO A 148 6.84 11.33 -21.90
N SER A 149 7.15 11.38 -23.19
CA SER A 149 6.66 12.38 -24.13
C SER A 149 5.28 12.03 -24.70
N SER A 150 4.90 10.74 -24.66
CA SER A 150 3.58 10.27 -25.09
C SER A 150 3.09 9.06 -24.28
N ASP A 151 1.81 8.73 -24.43
CA ASP A 151 1.20 7.52 -23.85
C ASP A 151 1.60 6.23 -24.57
N ASN A 152 2.29 6.32 -25.71
CA ASN A 152 2.78 5.18 -26.49
C ASN A 152 4.32 5.06 -26.41
N GLU A 153 4.92 5.63 -25.36
CA GLU A 153 6.35 5.50 -25.06
C GLU A 153 6.51 4.64 -23.82
N PHE A 154 7.22 3.53 -23.95
CA PHE A 154 7.49 2.60 -22.86
C PHE A 154 8.98 2.55 -22.55
N VAL A 155 9.30 2.37 -21.28
CA VAL A 155 10.68 2.28 -20.83
C VAL A 155 10.92 1.02 -20.02
N PHE A 156 12.02 0.34 -20.33
CA PHE A 156 12.55 -0.76 -19.54
C PHE A 156 13.84 -0.31 -18.86
N VAL A 157 13.84 -0.31 -17.53
CA VAL A 157 14.97 0.17 -16.74
C VAL A 157 15.71 -1.01 -16.12
N VAL A 158 17.02 -1.01 -16.28
CA VAL A 158 17.94 -2.02 -15.75
C VAL A 158 19.15 -1.35 -15.09
N GLU A 159 19.64 -1.95 -14.01
CA GLU A 159 20.90 -1.57 -13.37
C GLU A 159 22.07 -2.34 -14.02
N ASP A 160 23.28 -1.85 -13.84
CA ASP A 160 24.51 -2.42 -14.41
C ASP A 160 24.81 -3.85 -13.94
N ASP A 161 24.34 -4.26 -12.75
CA ASP A 161 24.55 -5.63 -12.25
C ASP A 161 23.53 -6.67 -12.75
N LEU A 162 22.60 -6.27 -13.61
CA LEU A 162 21.58 -7.17 -14.15
C LEU A 162 22.06 -7.94 -15.38
N GLU A 163 21.48 -9.12 -15.58
CA GLU A 163 21.53 -9.90 -16.80
C GLU A 163 20.10 -10.25 -17.22
N VAL A 164 19.76 -10.02 -18.49
CA VAL A 164 18.42 -10.31 -19.01
C VAL A 164 18.42 -11.46 -20.00
N SER A 165 17.30 -12.18 -20.03
CA SER A 165 17.08 -13.30 -20.92
C SER A 165 17.02 -12.83 -22.38
N PRO A 166 17.54 -13.59 -23.36
CA PRO A 166 17.33 -13.28 -24.77
C PRO A 166 15.85 -13.19 -25.21
N LEU A 167 14.93 -13.64 -24.36
CA LEU A 167 13.48 -13.66 -24.58
C LEU A 167 12.75 -12.43 -24.03
N TYR A 168 13.43 -11.62 -23.22
CA TYR A 168 12.80 -10.60 -22.38
C TYR A 168 11.97 -9.60 -23.21
N TYR A 169 12.52 -9.11 -24.33
CA TYR A 169 11.85 -8.08 -25.13
C TYR A 169 10.56 -8.61 -25.77
N LYS A 170 10.63 -9.78 -26.42
CA LYS A 170 9.43 -10.40 -27.03
C LYS A 170 8.35 -10.63 -25.97
N PHE A 171 8.74 -10.98 -24.76
CA PHE A 171 7.82 -11.14 -23.64
C PHE A 171 7.17 -9.81 -23.23
N LEU A 172 7.96 -8.76 -22.98
CA LEU A 172 7.45 -7.43 -22.63
C LEU A 172 6.56 -6.83 -23.73
N ARG A 173 6.95 -6.97 -25.00
CA ARG A 173 6.12 -6.58 -26.15
C ARG A 173 4.77 -7.29 -26.11
N SER A 174 4.76 -8.59 -25.82
CA SER A 174 3.53 -9.38 -25.72
C SER A 174 2.65 -8.88 -24.57
N LEU A 175 3.23 -8.50 -23.42
CA LEU A 175 2.47 -7.89 -22.32
C LEU A 175 1.85 -6.53 -22.71
N ILE A 176 2.62 -5.66 -23.37
CA ILE A 176 2.13 -4.34 -23.81
C ILE A 176 0.95 -4.51 -24.76
N VAL A 177 1.09 -5.36 -25.78
CA VAL A 177 -0.01 -5.60 -26.75
C VAL A 177 -1.25 -6.18 -26.04
N ASN A 178 -1.07 -7.15 -25.14
CA ASN A 178 -2.19 -7.89 -24.55
C ASN A 178 -2.85 -7.22 -23.34
N TYR A 179 -2.15 -6.35 -22.59
CA TYR A 179 -2.69 -5.74 -21.37
C TYR A 179 -2.71 -4.21 -21.40
N TYR A 180 -2.01 -3.56 -22.34
CA TYR A 180 -2.09 -2.11 -22.52
C TYR A 180 -3.00 -1.73 -23.70
N TYR A 181 -2.81 -2.34 -24.87
CA TYR A 181 -3.56 -1.98 -26.08
C TYR A 181 -4.86 -2.76 -26.29
N ASN A 182 -4.96 -3.98 -25.74
CA ASN A 182 -6.20 -4.75 -25.83
C ASN A 182 -7.24 -4.20 -24.84
N ALA A 183 -8.31 -3.60 -25.37
CA ALA A 183 -9.35 -2.95 -24.57
C ALA A 183 -10.02 -3.88 -23.53
N SER A 184 -10.19 -5.17 -23.83
CA SER A 184 -10.80 -6.13 -22.89
C SER A 184 -9.94 -6.35 -21.66
N ASN A 185 -8.62 -6.30 -21.83
CA ASN A 185 -7.62 -6.50 -20.78
C ASN A 185 -7.04 -5.19 -20.24
N TYR A 186 -7.31 -4.05 -20.86
CA TYR A 186 -6.75 -2.79 -20.42
C TYR A 186 -7.29 -2.40 -19.04
N ARG A 187 -6.40 -2.06 -18.12
CA ARG A 187 -6.73 -1.41 -16.86
C ARG A 187 -5.75 -0.27 -16.58
N PRO A 188 -6.24 0.96 -16.32
CA PRO A 188 -5.38 2.14 -16.12
C PRO A 188 -4.58 2.08 -14.81
N TYR A 189 -4.95 1.16 -13.90
CA TYR A 189 -4.30 0.94 -12.63
C TYR A 189 -3.23 -0.18 -12.69
N ILE A 190 -2.83 -0.61 -13.89
CA ILE A 190 -1.62 -1.41 -14.10
C ILE A 190 -0.47 -0.46 -14.46
N TYR A 191 0.64 -0.50 -13.73
CA TYR A 191 1.74 0.44 -13.90
C TYR A 191 2.94 -0.10 -14.68
N GLY A 192 2.93 -1.38 -15.03
CA GLY A 192 4.04 -1.99 -15.75
C GLY A 192 4.15 -3.50 -15.54
N ALA A 193 5.36 -4.00 -15.74
CA ALA A 193 5.72 -5.38 -15.47
C ALA A 193 7.12 -5.50 -14.88
N SER A 194 7.32 -6.48 -13.99
CA SER A 194 8.64 -6.87 -13.52
C SER A 194 9.07 -8.22 -14.09
N LEU A 195 10.32 -8.30 -14.51
CA LEU A 195 10.95 -9.52 -15.04
C LEU A 195 11.74 -10.32 -14.00
N GLN A 196 11.88 -9.77 -12.80
CA GLN A 196 12.52 -10.47 -11.68
C GLN A 196 11.60 -11.55 -11.12
N ARG A 197 12.18 -12.57 -10.49
CA ARG A 197 11.39 -13.53 -9.70
C ARG A 197 10.78 -12.82 -8.48
N PRO A 198 9.49 -13.02 -8.19
CA PRO A 198 8.88 -12.54 -6.96
C PRO A 198 9.45 -13.32 -5.76
N ARG A 199 10.10 -12.63 -4.82
CA ARG A 199 10.76 -13.24 -3.65
C ARG A 199 10.31 -12.69 -2.31
N PHE A 200 9.51 -11.62 -2.34
CA PHE A 200 9.37 -10.74 -1.18
C PHE A 200 7.94 -10.28 -0.95
N VAL A 201 7.55 -10.29 0.33
CA VAL A 201 6.29 -9.74 0.82
C VAL A 201 6.62 -8.60 1.79
N PRO A 202 6.41 -7.32 1.40
CA PRO A 202 6.83 -6.15 2.17
C PRO A 202 5.93 -5.86 3.38
N GLY A 203 4.67 -6.32 3.34
CA GLY A 203 3.75 -6.20 4.47
C GLY A 203 4.21 -7.05 5.64
N LYS A 204 4.38 -6.43 6.81
CA LYS A 204 4.68 -7.14 8.06
C LYS A 204 3.53 -8.10 8.33
N HIS A 205 3.87 -9.35 8.62
CA HIS A 205 2.90 -10.44 8.82
C HIS A 205 2.09 -10.83 7.58
N GLY A 206 2.55 -10.47 6.37
CA GLY A 206 1.93 -10.96 5.14
C GLY A 206 2.02 -12.48 4.96
N ASN A 207 1.23 -12.99 4.02
CA ASN A 207 1.23 -14.39 3.64
C ASN A 207 2.57 -14.80 3.02
N LYS A 208 2.87 -16.10 3.07
CA LYS A 208 4.00 -16.63 2.29
C LYS A 208 3.72 -16.46 0.80
N LEU A 209 4.77 -16.17 0.03
CA LEU A 209 4.72 -16.12 -1.42
C LEU A 209 4.60 -17.54 -1.96
N GLN A 210 3.36 -18.02 -2.06
CA GLN A 210 3.00 -19.34 -2.56
C GLN A 210 1.98 -19.17 -3.67
N MET A 211 2.31 -19.71 -4.84
CA MET A 211 1.44 -19.69 -6.01
C MET A 211 1.29 -21.11 -6.53
N ASP A 212 0.21 -21.34 -7.25
CA ASP A 212 -0.01 -22.60 -7.96
C ASP A 212 1.01 -22.71 -9.10
N ASP A 213 1.54 -23.91 -9.33
CA ASP A 213 2.56 -24.15 -10.36
C ASP A 213 2.06 -23.85 -11.79
N ARG A 214 0.74 -23.78 -11.98
CA ARG A 214 0.11 -23.39 -13.27
C ARG A 214 -0.06 -21.89 -13.41
N THR A 215 -0.01 -21.12 -12.32
CA THR A 215 -0.03 -19.65 -12.39
C THR A 215 1.29 -19.19 -12.98
N ARG A 216 1.26 -18.63 -14.19
CA ARG A 216 2.45 -18.10 -14.88
C ARG A 216 2.56 -16.59 -14.80
N LEU A 217 1.42 -15.92 -14.86
CA LEU A 217 1.27 -14.49 -14.75
C LEU A 217 0.34 -14.18 -13.59
N PHE A 218 0.64 -13.09 -12.90
CA PHE A 218 -0.21 -12.55 -11.84
C PHE A 218 0.10 -11.07 -11.65
N LEU A 219 -0.76 -10.39 -10.91
CA LEU A 219 -0.59 -8.99 -10.56
C LEU A 219 -0.23 -8.84 -9.09
N TYR A 220 0.68 -7.91 -8.82
CA TYR A 220 1.18 -7.65 -7.48
C TYR A 220 1.47 -6.17 -7.30
N GLN A 221 1.09 -5.58 -6.17
CA GLN A 221 1.33 -4.16 -5.92
C GLN A 221 2.83 -3.80 -5.85
N LEU A 222 3.71 -4.74 -5.49
CA LEU A 222 5.14 -4.46 -5.28
C LEU A 222 5.89 -4.16 -6.58
N VAL A 223 6.66 -3.07 -6.61
CA VAL A 223 7.53 -2.73 -7.75
C VAL A 223 8.72 -3.67 -7.84
N GLY A 224 9.11 -4.02 -9.06
CA GLY A 224 10.35 -4.74 -9.31
C GLY A 224 11.52 -3.78 -9.38
N THR A 225 12.64 -4.10 -8.74
CA THR A 225 13.87 -3.29 -8.82
C THR A 225 14.89 -3.88 -9.79
N TRP A 226 14.71 -5.13 -10.24
CA TRP A 226 15.62 -5.83 -11.14
C TRP A 226 14.96 -6.14 -12.49
N GLY A 227 14.85 -5.12 -13.34
CA GLY A 227 14.23 -5.24 -14.68
C GLY A 227 12.75 -4.90 -14.64
N GLN A 228 12.45 -3.60 -14.63
CA GLN A 228 11.10 -3.05 -14.56
C GLN A 228 10.74 -2.36 -15.88
N LEU A 229 9.64 -2.81 -16.49
CA LEU A 229 8.92 -2.08 -17.53
C LEU A 229 8.00 -1.07 -16.86
N LEU A 230 8.08 0.21 -17.23
CA LEU A 230 7.20 1.25 -16.71
C LEU A 230 6.23 1.72 -17.80
N PHE A 231 4.96 1.86 -17.43
CA PHE A 231 3.95 2.48 -18.29
C PHE A 231 3.97 4.01 -18.12
N PRO A 232 3.71 4.76 -19.21
CA PRO A 232 3.93 6.20 -19.23
C PRO A 232 3.05 6.98 -18.27
N LYS A 233 1.72 6.74 -18.27
CA LYS A 233 0.80 7.50 -17.40
C LYS A 233 1.10 7.30 -15.91
N PRO A 234 1.21 6.06 -15.39
CA PRO A 234 1.44 5.86 -13.97
C PRO A 234 2.80 6.38 -13.49
N TRP A 235 3.83 6.30 -14.33
CA TRP A 235 5.14 6.88 -14.00
C TRP A 235 5.10 8.40 -13.93
N LYS A 236 4.45 9.06 -14.91
CA LYS A 236 4.31 10.52 -14.91
C LYS A 236 3.53 11.01 -13.70
N GLU A 237 2.46 10.31 -13.35
CA GLU A 237 1.67 10.58 -12.14
C GLU A 237 2.52 10.42 -10.87
N PHE A 238 3.32 9.36 -10.77
CA PHE A 238 4.25 9.17 -9.66
C PHE A 238 5.26 10.31 -9.55
N ARG A 239 5.87 10.76 -10.66
CA ARG A 239 6.87 11.84 -10.61
C ARG A 239 6.26 13.14 -10.09
N MET A 240 5.05 13.49 -10.53
CA MET A 240 4.33 14.66 -10.01
C MET A 240 3.98 14.51 -8.52
N TRP A 241 3.48 13.33 -8.11
CA TRP A 241 3.18 13.04 -6.71
C TRP A 241 4.42 13.12 -5.83
N TYR A 242 5.55 12.56 -6.29
CA TYR A 242 6.83 12.58 -5.59
C TYR A 242 7.32 14.01 -5.40
N ASP A 243 7.31 14.82 -6.45
CA ASP A 243 7.82 16.20 -6.38
C ASP A 243 7.00 17.04 -5.39
N ASP A 244 5.66 16.91 -5.39
CA ASP A 244 4.77 17.58 -4.44
C ASP A 244 5.05 17.17 -2.99
N HIS A 245 5.12 15.87 -2.72
CA HIS A 245 5.37 15.34 -1.38
C HIS A 245 6.75 15.72 -0.87
N LYS A 246 7.76 15.57 -1.73
CA LYS A 246 9.14 15.90 -1.42
C LYS A 246 9.28 17.37 -1.08
N ALA A 247 8.69 18.27 -1.87
CA ALA A 247 8.72 19.71 -1.64
C ALA A 247 8.02 20.13 -0.34
N LYS A 248 6.94 19.44 0.04
CA LYS A 248 6.22 19.64 1.31
C LYS A 248 6.89 18.98 2.52
N GLY A 249 7.99 18.26 2.32
CA GLY A 249 8.69 17.53 3.39
C GLY A 249 7.94 16.28 3.88
N ILE A 250 6.90 15.85 3.17
CA ILE A 250 6.11 14.66 3.50
C ILE A 250 6.94 13.42 3.17
N LYS A 251 7.09 12.52 4.14
CA LYS A 251 7.90 11.30 3.99
C LYS A 251 7.06 10.12 3.53
N PRO A 252 7.62 9.15 2.78
CA PRO A 252 6.89 8.01 2.26
C PRO A 252 6.69 6.91 3.32
N PHE A 253 6.22 7.31 4.51
CA PHE A 253 5.96 6.37 5.58
C PHE A 253 4.66 5.61 5.33
N LEU A 254 4.74 4.30 5.48
CA LEU A 254 3.61 3.39 5.42
C LEU A 254 3.74 2.39 6.57
N ASP A 255 2.90 2.53 7.58
CA ASP A 255 2.96 1.66 8.75
C ASP A 255 2.60 0.22 8.37
N GLY A 256 3.10 -0.74 9.13
CA GLY A 256 2.98 -2.15 8.77
C GLY A 256 3.88 -2.60 7.61
N MET A 257 4.66 -1.72 6.97
CA MET A 257 5.61 -2.10 5.91
C MET A 257 7.05 -2.17 6.43
N VAL A 258 7.82 -3.15 5.96
CA VAL A 258 9.27 -3.22 6.23
C VAL A 258 10.07 -2.15 5.48
N THR A 259 9.56 -1.67 4.35
CA THR A 259 10.18 -0.62 3.51
C THR A 259 10.27 0.73 4.23
N THR A 260 9.34 1.02 5.14
CA THR A 260 9.42 2.16 6.07
C THR A 260 10.66 2.09 6.96
N GLY A 261 11.04 0.88 7.41
CA GLY A 261 12.27 0.66 8.17
C GLY A 261 13.53 0.95 7.34
N TRP A 262 13.53 0.54 6.07
CA TRP A 262 14.62 0.85 5.14
C TRP A 262 14.76 2.35 4.93
N TYR A 263 13.67 3.05 4.69
CA TYR A 263 13.70 4.50 4.50
C TYR A 263 14.19 5.23 5.76
N LYS A 264 13.79 4.80 6.96
CA LYS A 264 14.31 5.37 8.22
C LYS A 264 15.83 5.21 8.36
N LYS A 265 16.41 4.14 7.81
CA LYS A 265 17.85 3.86 7.85
C LYS A 265 18.63 4.54 6.73
N MET A 266 18.10 4.52 5.51
CA MET A 266 18.77 4.97 4.28
C MET A 266 18.49 6.43 3.94
N GLY A 267 17.36 6.96 4.40
CA GLY A 267 16.82 8.25 4.00
C GLY A 267 16.64 8.35 2.49
N GLU A 268 17.03 9.49 1.95
CA GLU A 268 16.88 9.91 0.55
C GLU A 268 17.91 9.27 -0.39
N LYS A 269 18.38 8.06 -0.06
CA LYS A 269 19.26 7.27 -0.94
C LYS A 269 18.49 6.27 -1.79
N ILE A 270 17.23 5.99 -1.43
CA ILE A 270 16.39 4.97 -2.07
C ILE A 270 15.06 5.56 -2.52
N TRP A 271 14.66 5.23 -3.75
CA TRP A 271 13.40 5.68 -4.34
C TRP A 271 12.23 4.73 -4.07
N THR A 272 12.51 3.44 -3.83
CA THR A 272 11.49 2.39 -3.73
C THR A 272 10.40 2.65 -2.69
N PRO A 273 10.69 3.14 -1.47
CA PRO A 273 9.64 3.48 -0.50
C PRO A 273 8.68 4.57 -1.00
N TRP A 274 9.18 5.56 -1.74
CA TRP A 274 8.35 6.59 -2.35
C TRP A 274 7.37 6.00 -3.36
N PHE A 275 7.87 5.13 -4.24
CA PHE A 275 7.02 4.50 -5.23
C PHE A 275 6.00 3.55 -4.57
N ILE A 276 6.40 2.76 -3.57
CA ILE A 276 5.48 1.89 -2.82
C ILE A 276 4.37 2.71 -2.14
N LYS A 277 4.71 3.85 -1.53
CA LYS A 277 3.71 4.73 -0.93
C LYS A 277 2.72 5.27 -1.97
N PHE A 278 3.21 5.71 -3.12
CA PHE A 278 2.36 6.14 -4.24
C PHE A 278 1.43 5.02 -4.73
N ILE A 279 1.96 3.80 -4.93
CA ILE A 279 1.17 2.64 -5.36
C ILE A 279 0.10 2.28 -4.33
N HIS A 280 0.41 2.40 -3.03
CA HIS A 280 -0.58 2.25 -1.97
C HIS A 280 -1.70 3.29 -2.08
N THR A 281 -1.36 4.57 -2.23
CA THR A 281 -2.33 5.67 -2.40
C THR A 281 -3.24 5.42 -3.60
N ARG A 282 -2.67 5.03 -4.76
CA ARG A 282 -3.43 4.82 -6.00
C ARG A 282 -4.09 3.44 -6.12
N GLY A 283 -3.65 2.45 -5.36
CA GLY A 283 -4.12 1.07 -5.49
C GLY A 283 -3.81 0.49 -6.87
N TYR A 284 -2.57 0.66 -7.34
CA TYR A 284 -2.11 0.17 -8.64
C TYR A 284 -1.37 -1.17 -8.51
N PHE A 285 -1.21 -1.89 -9.63
CA PHE A 285 -0.60 -3.22 -9.68
C PHE A 285 0.45 -3.35 -10.80
N ASN A 286 1.42 -4.24 -10.59
CA ASN A 286 2.46 -4.63 -11.52
C ASN A 286 2.19 -6.03 -12.04
N ILE A 287 2.52 -6.33 -13.28
CA ILE A 287 2.52 -7.71 -13.78
C ILE A 287 3.81 -8.40 -13.33
N TYR A 288 3.70 -9.63 -12.83
CA TYR A 288 4.81 -10.50 -12.49
C TYR A 288 4.71 -11.86 -13.18
N THR A 289 5.86 -12.51 -13.26
CA THR A 289 5.99 -13.89 -13.73
C THR A 289 6.21 -14.85 -12.57
N ASN A 290 5.69 -16.07 -12.70
CA ASN A 290 5.98 -17.18 -11.82
C ASN A 290 6.53 -18.36 -12.65
N PHE A 291 7.84 -18.37 -12.88
CA PHE A 291 8.51 -19.48 -13.55
C PHE A 291 9.01 -20.50 -12.53
N LEU A 292 8.79 -21.77 -12.83
CA LEU A 292 9.29 -22.89 -12.03
C LEU A 292 10.82 -22.93 -12.00
N HIS A 293 11.38 -23.62 -11.00
CA HIS A 293 12.82 -23.87 -10.85
C HIS A 293 13.65 -22.59 -10.70
N GLU A 294 13.12 -21.59 -10.02
CA GLU A 294 13.86 -20.35 -9.69
C GLU A 294 14.35 -19.58 -10.91
N ARG A 295 13.58 -19.68 -11.99
CA ARG A 295 13.86 -18.98 -13.24
C ARG A 295 13.28 -17.57 -13.25
N ALA A 296 13.94 -16.68 -13.98
CA ALA A 296 13.50 -15.32 -14.22
C ALA A 296 13.93 -14.84 -15.61
N LEU A 297 13.27 -13.79 -16.11
CA LEU A 297 13.69 -13.12 -17.35
C LEU A 297 14.73 -12.01 -17.09
N SER A 298 14.94 -11.64 -15.84
CA SER A 298 15.96 -10.71 -15.35
C SER A 298 16.55 -11.24 -14.05
N VAL A 299 17.88 -11.29 -13.97
CA VAL A 299 18.65 -11.81 -12.85
C VAL A 299 19.60 -10.71 -12.37
N SER A 300 19.64 -10.47 -11.06
CA SER A 300 20.68 -9.60 -10.47
C SER A 300 21.86 -10.46 -10.05
N HIS A 301 23.07 -10.06 -10.43
CA HIS A 301 24.31 -10.70 -9.98
C HIS A 301 24.75 -10.25 -8.58
N ARG A 302 24.02 -9.30 -7.99
CA ARG A 302 24.23 -8.83 -6.62
C ARG A 302 25.69 -8.44 -6.39
N ASP A 303 26.24 -7.73 -7.37
CA ASP A 303 27.63 -7.28 -7.36
C ASP A 303 27.83 -6.29 -6.21
N ALA A 304 29.03 -6.24 -5.64
CA ALA A 304 29.34 -5.29 -4.56
C ALA A 304 28.99 -3.85 -4.98
N GLY A 305 28.37 -3.09 -4.09
CA GLY A 305 27.83 -1.76 -4.38
C GLY A 305 27.02 -1.18 -3.21
N VAL A 306 26.07 -0.29 -3.51
CA VAL A 306 25.27 0.42 -2.49
C VAL A 306 24.49 -0.55 -1.57
N ASN A 307 24.03 -1.67 -2.13
CA ASN A 307 23.18 -2.64 -1.43
C ASN A 307 23.93 -3.88 -0.93
N TYR A 308 25.08 -4.21 -1.52
CA TYR A 308 25.84 -5.42 -1.23
C TYR A 308 27.28 -5.08 -0.86
N GLY A 309 27.74 -5.47 0.33
CA GLY A 309 29.13 -5.27 0.73
C GLY A 309 30.13 -6.15 -0.05
N LYS A 310 29.65 -7.27 -0.62
CA LYS A 310 30.41 -8.23 -1.42
C LYS A 310 29.52 -8.83 -2.51
N THR A 311 30.13 -9.22 -3.63
CA THR A 311 29.43 -9.92 -4.72
C THR A 311 28.90 -11.27 -4.24
N ALA A 312 27.60 -11.52 -4.45
CA ALA A 312 26.93 -12.77 -4.05
C ALA A 312 26.57 -13.70 -5.23
N GLY A 313 26.79 -13.24 -6.47
CA GLY A 313 26.43 -13.98 -7.67
C GLY A 313 24.93 -13.90 -8.01
N PRO A 314 24.48 -14.58 -9.08
CA PRO A 314 23.12 -14.47 -9.58
C PRO A 314 22.09 -14.83 -8.51
N ASP A 315 21.00 -14.07 -8.43
CA ASP A 315 19.90 -14.35 -7.52
C ASP A 315 19.04 -15.52 -8.01
N SER A 316 18.87 -15.67 -9.33
CA SER A 316 18.03 -16.68 -9.98
C SER A 316 18.74 -17.36 -11.15
N HIS A 317 18.11 -18.40 -11.71
CA HIS A 317 18.48 -18.93 -13.02
C HIS A 317 17.89 -18.07 -14.13
N ILE A 318 18.70 -17.69 -15.12
CA ILE A 318 18.20 -16.99 -16.29
C ILE A 318 17.38 -17.94 -17.15
N LEU A 319 16.20 -17.52 -17.59
CA LEU A 319 15.39 -18.32 -18.51
C LEU A 319 15.97 -18.21 -19.93
N ASP A 320 16.27 -19.33 -20.56
CA ASP A 320 16.77 -19.39 -21.94
C ASP A 320 15.79 -20.08 -22.90
N LYS A 321 16.15 -20.12 -24.19
CA LYS A 321 15.33 -20.73 -25.26
C LYS A 321 15.15 -22.24 -25.12
N SER A 322 16.05 -22.94 -24.43
CA SER A 322 16.06 -24.40 -24.38
C SER A 322 14.98 -24.99 -23.47
N TYR A 323 14.33 -24.17 -22.66
CA TYR A 323 13.33 -24.59 -21.68
C TYR A 323 11.94 -23.94 -21.87
N LEU A 324 11.57 -23.59 -23.10
CA LEU A 324 10.26 -22.99 -23.39
C LEU A 324 9.19 -24.06 -23.60
N ASP A 325 8.19 -24.07 -22.74
CA ASP A 325 6.95 -24.79 -22.97
C ASP A 325 6.21 -24.19 -24.20
N SER A 326 5.42 -25.00 -24.90
CA SER A 326 4.73 -24.59 -26.14
C SER A 326 3.82 -23.37 -25.99
N ASP A 327 3.29 -23.18 -24.80
CA ASP A 327 2.34 -22.14 -24.39
C ASP A 327 3.02 -20.97 -23.66
N PHE A 328 4.36 -20.87 -23.67
CA PHE A 328 5.10 -19.77 -23.02
C PHE A 328 4.66 -18.37 -23.51
N TRP A 329 4.27 -18.28 -24.79
CA TRP A 329 3.85 -17.02 -25.40
C TRP A 329 2.36 -16.73 -25.24
N ASP A 330 1.58 -17.68 -24.70
CA ASP A 330 0.14 -17.56 -24.57
C ASP A 330 -0.18 -16.68 -23.35
N MET A 331 -0.80 -15.53 -23.62
CA MET A 331 -1.21 -14.58 -22.59
C MET A 331 -2.65 -14.88 -22.17
N GLN A 332 -2.85 -15.20 -20.90
CA GLN A 332 -4.18 -15.41 -20.34
C GLN A 332 -4.99 -14.11 -20.34
N PRO A 333 -6.33 -14.16 -20.46
CA PRO A 333 -7.18 -13.00 -20.22
C PRO A 333 -6.90 -12.39 -18.85
N LEU A 334 -6.98 -11.06 -18.73
CA LEU A 334 -6.71 -10.38 -17.45
C LEU A 334 -7.67 -10.83 -16.34
N SER A 335 -8.91 -11.21 -16.71
CA SER A 335 -9.92 -11.75 -15.78
C SER A 335 -9.49 -13.02 -15.06
N ASP A 336 -8.54 -13.76 -15.64
CA ASP A 336 -8.11 -15.07 -15.14
C ASP A 336 -6.84 -14.94 -14.29
N LEU A 337 -6.19 -13.77 -14.34
CA LEU A 337 -4.99 -13.49 -13.55
C LEU A 337 -5.36 -13.19 -12.10
N LYS A 338 -4.55 -13.72 -11.18
CA LYS A 338 -4.67 -13.43 -9.74
C LYS A 338 -4.04 -12.09 -9.40
N TRP A 339 -4.61 -11.37 -8.44
CA TRP A 339 -4.13 -10.05 -8.01
C TRP A 339 -3.77 -10.09 -6.53
N TYR A 340 -2.61 -9.56 -6.16
CA TYR A 340 -2.11 -9.60 -4.79
C TYR A 340 -1.74 -8.22 -4.25
N ASP A 341 -2.14 -7.94 -3.01
CA ASP A 341 -1.72 -6.74 -2.27
C ASP A 341 -0.32 -6.89 -1.66
N PHE A 342 0.19 -5.85 -1.00
CA PHE A 342 1.50 -5.85 -0.31
C PHE A 342 1.69 -6.92 0.77
N CYS A 343 0.62 -7.55 1.26
CA CYS A 343 0.66 -8.66 2.20
C CYS A 343 0.50 -10.03 1.50
N PHE A 344 0.54 -10.04 0.17
CA PHE A 344 0.30 -11.21 -0.67
C PHE A 344 -1.07 -11.86 -0.39
N ARG A 345 -2.09 -11.02 -0.16
CA ARG A 345 -3.49 -11.45 -0.08
C ARG A 345 -4.14 -11.25 -1.44
N GLU A 346 -4.90 -12.24 -1.87
CA GLU A 346 -5.63 -12.15 -3.12
C GLU A 346 -6.69 -11.04 -3.04
N LYS A 347 -6.74 -10.21 -4.08
CA LYS A 347 -7.68 -9.12 -4.27
C LYS A 347 -8.50 -9.40 -5.53
N PHE A 348 -9.75 -8.95 -5.51
CA PHE A 348 -10.66 -9.09 -6.64
C PHE A 348 -11.08 -7.68 -7.03
N PRO A 349 -10.48 -7.06 -8.06
CA PRO A 349 -10.87 -5.71 -8.49
C PRO A 349 -12.24 -5.71 -9.20
N ASP A 350 -12.74 -4.51 -9.49
CA ASP A 350 -13.95 -4.25 -10.30
C ASP A 350 -15.25 -4.90 -9.76
N ARG A 351 -15.47 -4.89 -8.44
CA ARG A 351 -16.59 -5.60 -7.78
C ARG A 351 -17.89 -4.80 -7.69
N VAL A 352 -18.50 -4.54 -8.84
CA VAL A 352 -19.82 -3.91 -8.91
C VAL A 352 -20.91 -4.98 -9.01
N VAL A 353 -21.94 -4.87 -8.17
CA VAL A 353 -23.09 -5.76 -8.11
C VAL A 353 -24.32 -5.05 -8.67
N GLY A 354 -24.78 -5.49 -9.83
CA GLY A 354 -25.93 -4.95 -10.55
C GLY A 354 -27.19 -5.81 -10.46
N SER A 355 -27.14 -6.99 -9.83
CA SER A 355 -28.28 -7.90 -9.70
C SER A 355 -28.25 -8.76 -8.43
N LEU A 356 -29.37 -9.42 -8.10
CA LEU A 356 -29.45 -10.36 -6.98
C LEU A 356 -28.59 -11.62 -7.19
N ASP A 357 -28.40 -12.07 -8.43
CA ASP A 357 -27.58 -13.24 -8.74
C ASP A 357 -26.08 -12.91 -8.61
N GLU A 358 -25.67 -11.74 -9.08
CA GLU A 358 -24.33 -11.20 -8.83
C GLU A 358 -24.08 -11.00 -7.34
N LEU A 359 -25.07 -10.50 -6.58
CA LEU A 359 -24.96 -10.39 -5.13
C LEU A 359 -24.73 -11.76 -4.49
N GLY A 360 -25.50 -12.79 -4.89
CA GLY A 360 -25.30 -14.16 -4.39
C GLY A 360 -23.88 -14.68 -4.66
N SER A 361 -23.35 -14.41 -5.85
CA SER A 361 -21.97 -14.79 -6.21
C SER A 361 -20.93 -14.05 -5.37
N VAL A 362 -21.14 -12.75 -5.14
CA VAL A 362 -20.28 -11.93 -4.27
C VAL A 362 -20.30 -12.46 -2.84
N LEU A 363 -21.48 -12.71 -2.27
CA LEU A 363 -21.63 -13.25 -0.91
C LEU A 363 -20.84 -14.55 -0.75
N ASN A 364 -20.98 -15.50 -1.68
CA ASN A 364 -20.22 -16.76 -1.65
C ASN A 364 -18.69 -16.56 -1.70
N SER A 365 -18.22 -15.52 -2.40
CA SER A 365 -16.78 -15.28 -2.59
C SER A 365 -16.09 -14.55 -1.42
N VAL A 366 -16.82 -13.73 -0.64
CA VAL A 366 -16.20 -12.88 0.42
C VAL A 366 -16.41 -13.38 1.82
N GLN A 367 -17.46 -14.16 2.06
CA GLN A 367 -17.91 -14.50 3.40
C GLN A 367 -17.04 -15.60 4.01
N LYS A 368 -16.20 -15.23 4.96
CA LYS A 368 -15.48 -16.21 5.82
C LYS A 368 -16.25 -16.57 7.10
N HIS A 369 -17.31 -15.83 7.40
CA HIS A 369 -18.11 -15.96 8.62
C HIS A 369 -19.59 -15.99 8.23
N ASP A 370 -20.42 -16.37 9.20
CA ASP A 370 -21.87 -16.47 9.02
C ASP A 370 -22.59 -15.10 8.97
N THR A 371 -21.89 -13.98 9.17
CA THR A 371 -22.48 -12.65 9.28
C THR A 371 -21.95 -11.68 8.22
N VAL A 372 -22.88 -11.02 7.52
CA VAL A 372 -22.64 -9.97 6.51
C VAL A 372 -22.93 -8.61 7.12
N ILE A 373 -22.12 -7.60 6.79
CA ILE A 373 -22.38 -6.20 7.15
C ILE A 373 -22.77 -5.43 5.89
N ILE A 374 -24.00 -4.97 5.83
CA ILE A 374 -24.53 -4.12 4.76
C ILE A 374 -24.33 -2.68 5.20
N VAL A 375 -23.47 -1.93 4.50
CA VAL A 375 -23.10 -0.55 4.85
C VAL A 375 -23.68 0.42 3.83
N SER A 376 -24.56 1.30 4.27
CA SER A 376 -25.07 2.41 3.45
C SER A 376 -24.13 3.61 3.51
N LEU A 377 -23.69 4.10 2.35
CA LEU A 377 -22.78 5.24 2.21
C LEU A 377 -23.51 6.56 1.88
N PHE A 378 -24.84 6.54 1.83
CA PHE A 378 -25.64 7.73 1.54
C PHE A 378 -25.51 8.76 2.67
N GLY A 379 -25.26 10.03 2.31
CA GLY A 379 -25.08 11.11 3.29
C GLY A 379 -23.75 11.07 4.05
N VAL A 380 -22.80 10.22 3.65
CA VAL A 380 -21.49 10.09 4.30
C VAL A 380 -20.41 10.67 3.39
N SER A 381 -19.50 11.48 3.94
CA SER A 381 -18.40 12.07 3.17
C SER A 381 -17.36 11.02 2.77
N GLU A 382 -16.73 11.20 1.60
CA GLU A 382 -15.70 10.27 1.10
C GLU A 382 -14.55 10.06 2.11
N LEU A 383 -14.19 11.12 2.83
CA LEU A 383 -13.21 11.13 3.91
C LEU A 383 -13.58 10.15 5.04
N ALA A 384 -14.84 10.19 5.49
CA ALA A 384 -15.33 9.30 6.52
C ALA A 384 -15.43 7.86 6.03
N VAL A 385 -15.87 7.63 4.78
CA VAL A 385 -15.92 6.29 4.17
C VAL A 385 -14.52 5.69 4.07
N ARG A 386 -13.51 6.46 3.64
CA ARG A 386 -12.12 5.98 3.58
C ARG A 386 -11.61 5.61 4.97
N ASN A 387 -11.91 6.42 5.99
CA ASN A 387 -11.55 6.10 7.37
C ASN A 387 -12.23 4.81 7.85
N LEU A 388 -13.52 4.65 7.56
CA LEU A 388 -14.27 3.43 7.85
C LEU A 388 -13.61 2.20 7.25
N LEU A 389 -13.23 2.25 5.97
CA LEU A 389 -12.58 1.12 5.28
C LEU A 389 -11.20 0.80 5.85
N CYS A 390 -10.41 1.81 6.23
CA CYS A 390 -9.13 1.58 6.92
C CYS A 390 -9.32 0.93 8.31
N HIS A 391 -10.41 1.27 9.01
CA HIS A 391 -10.79 0.59 10.25
C HIS A 391 -11.27 -0.83 10.01
N PHE A 392 -12.01 -1.08 8.94
CA PHE A 392 -12.39 -2.43 8.57
C PHE A 392 -11.17 -3.30 8.30
N GLU A 393 -10.16 -2.78 7.57
CA GLU A 393 -8.90 -3.50 7.36
C GLU A 393 -8.15 -3.77 8.68
N SER A 394 -8.04 -2.77 9.58
CA SER A 394 -7.32 -2.92 10.86
C SER A 394 -8.04 -3.84 11.87
N LEU A 395 -9.37 -3.92 11.79
CA LEU A 395 -10.18 -4.83 12.59
C LEU A 395 -10.41 -6.18 11.90
N ASN A 396 -9.79 -6.40 10.73
CA ASN A 396 -9.95 -7.62 9.92
C ASN A 396 -11.41 -7.95 9.58
N ILE A 397 -12.21 -6.90 9.35
CA ILE A 397 -13.60 -6.99 8.90
C ILE A 397 -13.59 -7.00 7.37
N TRP A 398 -13.94 -8.14 6.78
CA TRP A 398 -13.95 -8.33 5.32
C TRP A 398 -15.32 -8.72 4.74
N ASN A 399 -16.24 -9.12 5.60
CA ASN A 399 -17.57 -9.63 5.21
C ASN A 399 -18.59 -8.49 5.13
N TYR A 400 -18.39 -7.54 4.22
CA TYR A 400 -19.31 -6.42 4.03
C TYR A 400 -19.67 -6.20 2.57
N VAL A 401 -20.78 -5.50 2.36
CA VAL A 401 -21.24 -5.01 1.06
C VAL A 401 -21.60 -3.54 1.22
N LEU A 402 -21.13 -2.71 0.30
CA LEU A 402 -21.36 -1.27 0.33
C LEU A 402 -22.53 -0.91 -0.59
N ILE A 403 -23.41 -0.04 -0.12
CA ILE A 403 -24.51 0.54 -0.91
C ILE A 403 -24.27 2.05 -0.97
N GLY A 404 -24.04 2.60 -2.16
CA GLY A 404 -23.77 4.03 -2.30
C GLY A 404 -24.26 4.62 -3.61
N PRO A 405 -24.33 5.95 -3.73
CA PRO A 405 -24.71 6.61 -4.97
C PRO A 405 -23.68 6.32 -6.07
N GLU A 406 -24.14 6.02 -7.28
CA GLU A 406 -23.25 5.83 -8.43
C GLU A 406 -22.41 7.09 -8.65
N SER A 407 -21.11 6.96 -8.42
CA SER A 407 -20.13 8.04 -8.40
C SER A 407 -18.74 7.49 -8.67
N ASP A 408 -17.82 8.34 -9.13
CA ASP A 408 -16.43 7.97 -9.37
C ASP A 408 -15.76 7.40 -8.12
N PHE A 409 -16.10 7.95 -6.95
CA PHE A 409 -15.63 7.46 -5.67
C PHE A 409 -16.06 6.02 -5.41
N VAL A 410 -17.35 5.73 -5.57
CA VAL A 410 -17.89 4.39 -5.33
C VAL A 410 -17.32 3.36 -6.33
N PHE A 411 -17.11 3.76 -7.59
CA PHE A 411 -16.42 2.91 -8.56
C PHE A 411 -14.92 2.75 -8.24
N ASP A 412 -14.24 3.75 -7.64
CA ASP A 412 -12.88 3.61 -7.12
C ASP A 412 -12.82 2.57 -5.99
N LEU A 413 -13.83 2.50 -5.11
CA LEU A 413 -13.92 1.45 -4.10
C LEU A 413 -14.07 0.06 -4.74
N ALA A 414 -14.96 -0.08 -5.72
CA ALA A 414 -15.14 -1.33 -6.45
C ALA A 414 -13.86 -1.78 -7.18
N ARG A 415 -13.16 -0.84 -7.83
CA ARG A 415 -11.86 -1.03 -8.47
C ARG A 415 -10.79 -1.53 -7.49
N ARG A 416 -10.79 -1.02 -6.26
CA ARG A 416 -9.89 -1.46 -5.17
C ARG A 416 -10.31 -2.80 -4.53
N GLY A 417 -11.44 -3.34 -4.95
CA GLY A 417 -11.94 -4.67 -4.57
C GLY A 417 -12.94 -4.70 -3.42
N HIS A 418 -13.50 -3.54 -3.05
CA HIS A 418 -14.63 -3.49 -2.14
C HIS A 418 -15.92 -3.87 -2.88
N PRO A 419 -16.76 -4.79 -2.38
CA PRO A 419 -18.03 -5.10 -3.03
C PRO A 419 -19.01 -3.94 -2.91
N VAL A 420 -19.49 -3.43 -4.05
CA VAL A 420 -20.42 -2.30 -4.10
C VAL A 420 -21.66 -2.67 -4.90
N ILE A 421 -22.84 -2.31 -4.40
CA ILE A 421 -24.10 -2.33 -5.14
C ILE A 421 -24.18 -1.13 -6.11
N GLY A 422 -24.22 -1.41 -7.41
CA GLY A 422 -24.49 -0.44 -8.46
C GLY A 422 -25.98 -0.07 -8.43
N THR A 423 -26.33 0.99 -7.71
CA THR A 423 -27.71 1.27 -7.27
C THR A 423 -28.72 1.38 -8.41
N ASN A 424 -28.39 2.01 -9.54
CA ASN A 424 -29.35 2.15 -10.65
C ASN A 424 -29.60 0.82 -11.37
N GLN A 425 -28.54 0.06 -11.66
CA GLN A 425 -28.66 -1.24 -12.30
C GLN A 425 -29.36 -2.25 -11.38
N PHE A 426 -29.00 -2.25 -10.10
CA PHE A 426 -29.60 -3.11 -9.09
C PHE A 426 -31.10 -2.85 -8.95
N LEU A 427 -31.52 -1.59 -8.79
CA LEU A 427 -32.94 -1.20 -8.72
C LEU A 427 -33.75 -1.66 -9.94
N LYS A 428 -33.16 -1.56 -11.15
CA LYS A 428 -33.78 -2.04 -12.38
C LYS A 428 -33.94 -3.56 -12.36
N SER A 429 -32.90 -4.29 -11.92
CA SER A 429 -32.90 -5.75 -11.88
C SER A 429 -33.99 -6.32 -10.95
N VAL A 430 -34.23 -5.66 -9.81
CA VAL A 430 -35.23 -6.10 -8.82
C VAL A 430 -36.63 -5.52 -9.07
N GLY A 431 -36.80 -4.70 -10.12
CA GLY A 431 -38.09 -4.09 -10.44
C GLY A 431 -38.59 -3.05 -9.43
N ALA A 432 -37.73 -2.55 -8.53
CA ALA A 432 -38.11 -1.66 -7.43
C ALA A 432 -38.66 -0.31 -7.90
N TYR A 433 -38.25 0.16 -9.08
CA TYR A 433 -38.76 1.40 -9.69
C TYR A 433 -40.29 1.43 -9.85
N LYS A 434 -40.95 0.27 -9.92
CA LYS A 434 -42.41 0.17 -10.02
C LYS A 434 -43.14 0.46 -8.71
N LEU A 435 -42.42 0.46 -7.58
CA LEU A 435 -42.99 0.50 -6.23
C LEU A 435 -42.78 1.86 -5.55
N MET A 436 -42.19 2.85 -6.21
CA MET A 436 -41.66 4.06 -5.56
C MET A 436 -42.06 5.35 -6.28
N SER A 437 -42.31 6.39 -5.50
CA SER A 437 -42.61 7.75 -5.99
C SER A 437 -41.57 8.81 -5.63
N LEU A 438 -40.56 8.48 -4.79
CA LEU A 438 -39.58 9.43 -4.26
C LEU A 438 -38.15 8.87 -4.36
N GLN A 439 -37.16 9.77 -4.43
CA GLN A 439 -35.76 9.37 -4.65
C GLN A 439 -35.10 8.78 -3.38
N ASP A 440 -35.43 9.29 -2.19
CA ASP A 440 -34.87 8.79 -0.93
C ASP A 440 -35.42 7.41 -0.54
N SER A 441 -36.59 7.04 -1.06
CA SER A 441 -37.21 5.76 -0.73
C SER A 441 -36.52 4.58 -1.43
N TYR A 442 -35.74 4.84 -2.49
CA TYR A 442 -34.98 3.80 -3.20
C TYR A 442 -33.87 3.19 -2.35
N VAL A 443 -33.19 3.98 -1.52
CA VAL A 443 -32.07 3.49 -0.69
C VAL A 443 -32.56 2.41 0.26
N GLU A 444 -33.68 2.68 0.91
CA GLU A 444 -34.31 1.77 1.86
C GLU A 444 -34.78 0.48 1.19
N MET A 445 -35.32 0.57 -0.04
CA MET A 445 -35.66 -0.62 -0.82
C MET A 445 -34.42 -1.47 -1.14
N ILE A 446 -33.31 -0.86 -1.55
CA ILE A 446 -32.07 -1.60 -1.83
C ILE A 446 -31.60 -2.31 -0.56
N LYS A 447 -31.58 -1.62 0.60
CA LYS A 447 -31.25 -2.24 1.89
C LYS A 447 -32.11 -3.48 2.15
N VAL A 448 -33.44 -3.43 1.95
CA VAL A 448 -34.33 -4.60 2.13
C VAL A 448 -34.01 -5.73 1.16
N TYR A 449 -33.80 -5.44 -0.13
CA TYR A 449 -33.50 -6.48 -1.12
C TYR A 449 -32.15 -7.16 -0.85
N VAL A 450 -31.13 -6.38 -0.48
CA VAL A 450 -29.80 -6.92 -0.11
C VAL A 450 -29.92 -7.76 1.16
N LEU A 451 -30.62 -7.26 2.19
CA LEU A 451 -30.90 -8.00 3.42
C LEU A 451 -31.60 -9.33 3.14
N LYS A 452 -32.68 -9.31 2.34
CA LYS A 452 -33.43 -10.49 1.93
C LYS A 452 -32.49 -11.52 1.28
N LYS A 453 -31.65 -11.09 0.33
CA LYS A 453 -30.72 -11.98 -0.35
C LYS A 453 -29.67 -12.58 0.59
N CYS A 454 -29.16 -11.81 1.55
CA CYS A 454 -28.24 -12.32 2.57
C CYS A 454 -28.88 -13.46 3.38
N LEU A 455 -30.12 -13.26 3.85
CA LEU A 455 -30.84 -14.24 4.66
C LEU A 455 -31.19 -15.50 3.85
N GLU A 456 -31.67 -15.34 2.61
CA GLU A 456 -31.95 -16.45 1.69
C GLU A 456 -30.69 -17.26 1.34
N SER A 457 -29.53 -16.61 1.33
CA SER A 457 -28.24 -17.26 1.09
C SER A 457 -27.63 -17.88 2.37
N GLY A 458 -28.36 -17.85 3.50
CA GLY A 458 -27.96 -18.51 4.73
C GLY A 458 -27.04 -17.70 5.64
N TYR A 459 -26.97 -16.38 5.46
CA TYR A 459 -26.14 -15.49 6.29
C TYR A 459 -26.98 -14.66 7.25
N ASN A 460 -26.46 -14.43 8.46
CA ASN A 460 -26.92 -13.34 9.31
C ASN A 460 -26.52 -12.01 8.67
N ALA A 461 -27.24 -10.93 8.98
CA ALA A 461 -26.95 -9.63 8.40
C ALA A 461 -27.10 -8.50 9.41
N TRP A 462 -26.10 -7.62 9.44
CA TRP A 462 -26.21 -6.28 10.00
C TRP A 462 -26.48 -5.30 8.86
N VAL A 463 -27.39 -4.35 9.06
CA VAL A 463 -27.56 -3.16 8.24
C VAL A 463 -27.11 -1.98 9.10
N VAL A 464 -26.18 -1.20 8.57
CA VAL A 464 -25.60 -0.02 9.23
C VAL A 464 -25.40 1.09 8.22
N ASP A 465 -25.33 2.33 8.70
CA ASP A 465 -24.91 3.47 7.90
C ASP A 465 -23.40 3.74 8.09
N GLY A 466 -22.76 4.34 7.08
CA GLY A 466 -21.33 4.65 7.07
C GLY A 466 -20.93 5.79 8.00
N ASN A 467 -21.90 6.42 8.69
CA ASN A 467 -21.69 7.32 9.82
C ASN A 467 -21.48 6.59 11.15
N MET A 468 -21.27 5.27 11.11
CA MET A 468 -20.92 4.44 12.25
C MET A 468 -19.53 3.82 12.03
N LEU A 469 -18.63 4.02 12.98
CA LEU A 469 -17.26 3.51 12.98
C LEU A 469 -17.09 2.46 14.09
N PRO A 470 -16.84 1.17 13.76
CA PRO A 470 -16.56 0.16 14.78
C PRO A 470 -15.19 0.39 15.43
N LEU A 471 -15.11 0.10 16.73
CA LEU A 471 -13.88 0.11 17.52
C LEU A 471 -13.36 -1.30 17.80
N SER A 472 -14.22 -2.31 17.64
CA SER A 472 -13.89 -3.73 17.77
C SER A 472 -14.67 -4.53 16.73
N SER A 473 -14.04 -5.62 16.24
CA SER A 473 -14.72 -6.63 15.42
C SER A 473 -15.87 -7.32 16.16
N ASP A 474 -15.84 -7.32 17.50
CA ASP A 474 -16.85 -7.95 18.35
C ASP A 474 -18.23 -7.28 18.26
N LEU A 475 -18.30 -6.04 17.76
CA LEU A 475 -19.56 -5.33 17.55
C LEU A 475 -20.56 -6.13 16.70
N PHE A 476 -20.03 -6.85 15.70
CA PHE A 476 -20.84 -7.59 14.74
C PHE A 476 -20.98 -9.09 15.10
N VAL A 477 -20.51 -9.50 16.28
CA VAL A 477 -20.63 -10.87 16.78
C VAL A 477 -21.99 -11.07 17.45
N GLU A 478 -22.60 -12.24 17.22
CA GLU A 478 -23.94 -12.56 17.70
C GLU A 478 -24.10 -12.31 19.22
N SER A 479 -25.16 -11.57 19.58
CA SER A 479 -25.62 -11.45 20.96
C SER A 479 -26.98 -12.14 21.11
N ASP A 480 -27.23 -12.64 22.32
CA ASP A 480 -28.45 -13.27 22.87
C ASP A 480 -29.30 -14.09 21.86
N PRO A 481 -29.23 -15.44 21.90
CA PRO A 481 -29.99 -16.30 20.98
C PRO A 481 -31.51 -16.19 21.17
N SER A 482 -31.98 -15.47 22.20
CA SER A 482 -33.41 -15.26 22.47
C SER A 482 -34.08 -14.29 21.50
N TYR A 483 -33.30 -13.56 20.69
CA TYR A 483 -33.82 -12.60 19.72
C TYR A 483 -33.19 -12.80 18.34
N ASP A 484 -34.05 -12.65 17.34
CA ASP A 484 -33.71 -12.83 15.92
C ASP A 484 -33.51 -11.52 15.20
N PHE A 485 -34.05 -10.45 15.77
CA PHE A 485 -33.98 -9.10 15.24
C PHE A 485 -33.58 -8.11 16.34
N TYR A 486 -32.64 -7.24 16.00
CA TYR A 486 -32.24 -6.13 16.84
C TYR A 486 -32.38 -4.83 16.08
N VAL A 487 -32.82 -3.78 16.77
CA VAL A 487 -32.97 -2.45 16.19
C VAL A 487 -32.39 -1.40 17.14
N GLY A 488 -31.56 -0.52 16.59
CA GLY A 488 -31.08 0.70 17.24
C GLY A 488 -32.21 1.70 17.47
N LYS A 489 -32.16 2.46 18.56
CA LYS A 489 -33.17 3.49 18.87
C LYS A 489 -32.93 4.81 18.14
N SER A 490 -31.66 5.11 17.88
CA SER A 490 -31.15 6.41 17.44
C SER A 490 -30.17 6.32 16.27
N SER A 491 -29.70 5.13 15.90
CA SER A 491 -28.98 4.88 14.65
C SER A 491 -29.72 3.89 13.74
N GLU A 492 -29.25 3.76 12.50
CA GLU A 492 -29.74 2.79 11.50
C GLU A 492 -29.27 1.35 11.77
N LEU A 493 -28.76 1.05 12.97
CA LEU A 493 -28.28 -0.27 13.34
C LEU A 493 -29.43 -1.29 13.37
N PHE A 494 -29.40 -2.27 12.48
CA PHE A 494 -30.38 -3.34 12.41
C PHE A 494 -29.71 -4.71 12.22
N PHE A 495 -30.12 -5.72 12.98
CA PHE A 495 -29.66 -7.11 12.81
C PHE A 495 -30.82 -8.01 12.42
N ALA A 496 -30.55 -8.99 11.56
CA ALA A 496 -31.43 -10.10 11.29
C ALA A 496 -30.68 -11.44 11.29
N ARG A 497 -31.25 -12.44 11.97
CA ARG A 497 -30.75 -13.81 12.00
C ARG A 497 -31.19 -14.60 10.77
N ARG A 498 -30.28 -15.38 10.19
CA ARG A 498 -30.51 -16.20 8.97
C ARG A 498 -31.73 -17.13 9.04
N SER A 499 -32.05 -17.65 10.22
CA SER A 499 -33.15 -18.60 10.43
C SER A 499 -34.54 -18.00 10.13
N PHE A 500 -34.64 -16.68 9.95
CA PHE A 500 -35.90 -15.98 9.75
C PHE A 500 -36.07 -15.42 8.33
N ALA A 501 -35.36 -15.98 7.35
CA ALA A 501 -35.50 -15.62 5.94
C ALA A 501 -36.96 -15.65 5.45
N GLN A 502 -37.77 -16.64 5.90
CA GLN A 502 -39.18 -16.77 5.52
C GLN A 502 -40.05 -15.56 5.94
N ASN A 503 -39.70 -14.86 7.02
CA ASN A 503 -40.46 -13.69 7.49
C ASN A 503 -40.30 -12.47 6.57
N ILE A 504 -39.19 -12.40 5.83
CA ILE A 504 -38.84 -11.33 4.88
C ILE A 504 -39.01 -11.80 3.42
N GLY A 505 -39.29 -13.10 3.18
CA GLY A 505 -39.22 -13.74 1.87
C GLY A 505 -40.37 -13.49 0.88
N GLY A 506 -41.53 -12.99 1.32
CA GLY A 506 -42.70 -12.81 0.43
C GLY A 506 -42.76 -11.45 -0.28
N ASP A 507 -43.23 -11.42 -1.53
CA ASP A 507 -43.48 -10.17 -2.29
C ASP A 507 -44.46 -9.23 -1.57
N ASP A 508 -45.38 -9.81 -0.79
CA ASP A 508 -46.28 -9.06 0.11
C ASP A 508 -45.49 -8.22 1.14
N PHE A 509 -44.40 -8.75 1.71
CA PHE A 509 -43.58 -8.01 2.68
C PHE A 509 -42.88 -6.81 2.02
N ILE A 510 -42.30 -7.02 0.84
CA ILE A 510 -41.64 -5.96 0.08
C ILE A 510 -42.62 -4.86 -0.32
N SER A 511 -43.83 -5.23 -0.76
CA SER A 511 -44.86 -4.26 -1.14
C SER A 511 -45.38 -3.44 0.06
N LYS A 512 -45.54 -4.08 1.24
CA LYS A 512 -45.88 -3.40 2.50
C LYS A 512 -44.76 -2.48 2.97
N PHE A 513 -43.51 -2.92 2.87
CA PHE A 513 -42.34 -2.08 3.15
C PHE A 513 -42.33 -0.85 2.26
N ALA A 514 -42.48 -1.01 0.94
CA ALA A 514 -42.52 0.10 -0.01
C ALA A 514 -43.65 1.09 0.31
N THR A 515 -44.84 0.58 0.63
CA THR A 515 -46.00 1.43 0.99
C THR A 515 -45.71 2.24 2.25
N MET A 516 -45.16 1.59 3.29
CA MET A 516 -44.83 2.24 4.55
C MET A 516 -43.72 3.28 4.34
N ALA A 517 -42.64 2.93 3.65
CA ALA A 517 -41.53 3.84 3.32
C ALA A 517 -42.03 5.09 2.58
N ASN A 518 -42.85 4.93 1.53
CA ASN A 518 -43.41 6.06 0.78
C ASN A 518 -44.29 6.98 1.67
N SER A 519 -45.08 6.41 2.59
CA SER A 519 -45.95 7.19 3.47
C SER A 519 -45.19 7.97 4.56
N LEU A 520 -44.08 7.39 5.03
CA LEU A 520 -43.32 7.85 6.19
C LEU A 520 -42.21 8.84 5.79
N LEU A 521 -41.61 8.69 4.61
CA LEU A 521 -40.59 9.61 4.10
C LEU A 521 -41.13 11.00 3.73
N VAL A 522 -42.45 11.13 3.51
CA VAL A 522 -43.12 12.43 3.29
C VAL A 522 -43.21 13.27 4.59
N ARG A 523 -43.04 12.67 5.77
CA ARG A 523 -43.33 13.30 7.07
C ARG A 523 -42.11 13.63 7.95
N GLN A 524 -40.90 13.60 7.39
CA GLN A 524 -39.56 13.69 8.05
C GLN A 524 -39.06 12.39 8.71
N SER A 525 -37.79 12.10 8.39
CA SER A 525 -36.84 11.04 8.82
C SER A 525 -37.40 9.86 9.62
N ILE A 526 -37.72 8.78 8.92
CA ILE A 526 -38.02 7.48 9.52
C ILE A 526 -36.97 6.46 9.07
N SER A 527 -36.41 5.73 10.02
CA SER A 527 -35.28 4.83 9.83
C SER A 527 -35.67 3.49 9.21
N PHE A 528 -34.74 2.88 8.46
CA PHE A 528 -34.84 1.50 7.95
C PHE A 528 -35.30 0.56 9.06
N GLY A 529 -34.59 0.64 10.18
CA GLY A 529 -34.80 -0.19 11.36
C GLY A 529 -36.21 -0.04 11.93
N TYR A 530 -36.76 1.18 11.95
CA TYR A 530 -38.13 1.42 12.43
C TYR A 530 -39.17 0.76 11.54
N ILE A 531 -39.06 0.92 10.21
CA ILE A 531 -39.99 0.31 9.25
C ILE A 531 -39.93 -1.22 9.38
N MET A 532 -38.72 -1.78 9.45
CA MET A 532 -38.52 -3.22 9.63
C MET A 532 -39.11 -3.71 10.95
N ALA A 533 -38.83 -3.04 12.07
CA ALA A 533 -39.33 -3.43 13.38
C ALA A 533 -40.86 -3.46 13.40
N LYS A 534 -41.51 -2.42 12.89
CA LYS A 534 -42.97 -2.33 12.85
C LYS A 534 -43.60 -3.44 12.01
N LEU A 535 -43.06 -3.72 10.82
CA LEU A 535 -43.59 -4.79 9.96
C LEU A 535 -43.37 -6.19 10.55
N LEU A 536 -42.27 -6.40 11.27
CA LEU A 536 -41.97 -7.66 11.95
C LEU A 536 -42.89 -7.86 13.17
N GLU A 537 -43.14 -6.80 13.95
CA GLU A 537 -44.08 -6.81 15.06
C GLU A 537 -45.53 -7.05 14.59
N GLU A 538 -45.94 -6.47 13.46
CA GLU A 538 -47.24 -6.76 12.82
C GLU A 538 -47.39 -8.24 12.44
N LYS A 539 -46.28 -8.95 12.20
CA LYS A 539 -46.25 -10.40 11.97
C LYS A 539 -46.11 -11.23 13.25
N GLY A 540 -46.10 -10.61 14.43
CA GLY A 540 -45.95 -11.28 15.73
C GLY A 540 -44.52 -11.68 16.08
N VAL A 541 -43.51 -11.13 15.39
CA VAL A 541 -42.09 -11.41 15.65
C VAL A 541 -41.58 -10.46 16.72
N LYS A 542 -40.81 -11.00 17.69
CA LYS A 542 -40.19 -10.18 18.74
C LYS A 542 -38.93 -9.49 18.21
N VAL A 543 -38.87 -8.16 18.37
CA VAL A 543 -37.71 -7.34 18.01
C VAL A 543 -37.11 -6.74 19.29
N LYS A 544 -35.78 -6.85 19.46
CA LYS A 544 -35.08 -6.26 20.61
C LYS A 544 -34.57 -4.87 20.27
N SER A 545 -34.98 -3.89 21.07
CA SER A 545 -34.41 -2.55 20.97
C SER A 545 -33.07 -2.49 21.72
N LEU A 546 -32.02 -2.06 21.01
CA LEU A 546 -30.67 -1.89 21.56
C LEU A 546 -30.51 -0.49 22.16
N ASP A 547 -29.96 -0.42 23.37
CA ASP A 547 -29.51 0.84 23.95
C ASP A 547 -28.11 1.19 23.42
N GLU A 548 -28.08 1.95 22.32
CA GLU A 548 -26.85 2.36 21.65
C GLU A 548 -25.98 3.26 22.53
N THR A 549 -26.56 3.98 23.49
CA THR A 549 -25.79 4.81 24.42
C THR A 549 -24.93 3.97 25.35
N SER A 550 -25.26 2.69 25.53
CA SER A 550 -24.42 1.73 26.25
C SER A 550 -23.30 1.18 25.35
N LEU A 551 -23.63 0.84 24.09
CA LEU A 551 -22.74 0.19 23.11
C LEU A 551 -21.74 1.14 22.44
N GLY A 552 -22.15 2.39 22.20
CA GLY A 552 -21.40 3.35 21.41
C GLY A 552 -21.33 4.73 22.04
N LEU A 553 -20.56 5.60 21.40
CA LEU A 553 -20.45 7.02 21.70
C LEU A 553 -20.99 7.80 20.49
N MET A 554 -22.01 8.63 20.72
CA MET A 554 -22.50 9.57 19.72
C MET A 554 -21.59 10.80 19.71
N ILE A 555 -21.02 11.15 18.57
CA ILE A 555 -20.30 12.41 18.41
C ILE A 555 -21.35 13.53 18.42
N VAL A 556 -21.19 14.45 19.35
CA VAL A 556 -21.98 15.67 19.46
C VAL A 556 -21.09 16.89 19.27
N ASN A 557 -21.69 18.01 18.86
CA ASN A 557 -21.03 19.30 18.82
C ASN A 557 -20.93 19.88 20.25
N SER A 558 -20.00 19.36 21.06
CA SER A 558 -19.76 19.80 22.43
C SER A 558 -18.32 20.31 22.60
N ASN A 559 -18.16 21.41 23.35
CA ASN A 559 -16.83 21.95 23.75
C ASN A 559 -16.18 21.13 24.89
N VAL A 560 -16.71 19.95 25.19
CA VAL A 560 -16.24 19.09 26.28
C VAL A 560 -15.26 18.07 25.69
N ASN A 561 -14.11 17.93 26.34
CA ASN A 561 -13.16 16.85 26.09
C ASN A 561 -13.78 15.53 26.57
N GLU A 562 -14.67 14.97 25.75
CA GLU A 562 -15.16 13.61 25.95
C GLU A 562 -14.05 12.63 25.59
N SER A 563 -13.76 11.67 26.46
CA SER A 563 -12.88 10.55 26.13
C SER A 563 -13.69 9.42 25.50
N LEU A 564 -13.03 8.58 24.73
CA LEU A 564 -13.57 7.29 24.32
C LEU A 564 -13.76 6.45 25.60
N GLY A 565 -14.98 6.41 26.15
CA GLY A 565 -15.26 5.71 27.39
C GLY A 565 -14.87 4.23 27.33
N ASP A 566 -14.51 3.64 28.47
CA ASP A 566 -14.14 2.23 28.54
C ASP A 566 -15.30 1.32 28.09
N GLY A 567 -15.01 0.34 27.23
CA GLY A 567 -15.97 -0.68 26.78
C GLY A 567 -16.86 -0.28 25.60
N LYS A 568 -16.69 0.91 25.02
CA LYS A 568 -17.40 1.31 23.79
C LYS A 568 -16.94 0.47 22.60
N GLN A 569 -17.91 0.00 21.83
CA GLN A 569 -17.70 -0.85 20.65
C GLN A 569 -17.81 -0.07 19.33
N MET A 570 -18.41 1.12 19.34
CA MET A 570 -18.57 1.95 18.15
C MET A 570 -18.61 3.45 18.48
N VAL A 571 -18.33 4.27 17.47
CA VAL A 571 -18.57 5.72 17.47
C VAL A 571 -19.49 6.04 16.30
N PHE A 572 -20.48 6.90 16.48
CA PHE A 572 -21.40 7.28 15.40
C PHE A 572 -21.79 8.75 15.46
N TRP A 573 -22.27 9.32 14.36
CA TRP A 573 -22.65 10.73 14.28
C TRP A 573 -23.86 10.94 13.37
N SER A 574 -24.51 12.09 13.52
CA SER A 574 -25.64 12.44 12.66
C SER A 574 -25.19 12.78 11.23
N SER A 575 -25.99 12.42 10.22
CA SER A 575 -25.65 12.61 8.80
C SER A 575 -25.56 14.08 8.38
N ASP A 576 -26.20 15.00 9.11
CA ASP A 576 -26.12 16.44 8.92
C ASP A 576 -24.87 17.09 9.55
N MET A 577 -24.04 16.32 10.27
CA MET A 577 -22.83 16.84 10.90
C MET A 577 -21.76 17.20 9.85
N ALA A 578 -21.15 18.38 10.03
CA ALA A 578 -20.10 18.85 9.14
C ALA A 578 -18.86 17.94 9.17
N SER A 579 -18.30 17.64 7.99
CA SER A 579 -17.23 16.64 7.84
C SER A 579 -15.92 17.02 8.52
N ASP A 580 -15.61 18.31 8.60
CA ASP A 580 -14.46 18.86 9.32
C ASP A 580 -14.58 18.64 10.83
N LEU A 581 -15.79 18.79 11.38
CA LEU A 581 -16.07 18.48 12.78
C LEU A 581 -15.93 16.98 13.07
N VAL A 582 -16.49 16.12 12.20
CA VAL A 582 -16.34 14.66 12.33
C VAL A 582 -14.86 14.27 12.31
N GLN A 583 -14.10 14.75 11.31
CA GLN A 583 -12.67 14.48 11.22
C GLN A 583 -11.92 14.92 12.47
N LYS A 584 -12.17 16.16 12.94
CA LYS A 584 -11.54 16.70 14.14
C LYS A 584 -11.81 15.81 15.36
N ARG A 585 -13.07 15.41 15.59
CA ARG A 585 -13.44 14.56 16.74
C ARG A 585 -12.81 13.17 16.65
N LEU A 586 -12.79 12.55 15.46
CA LEU A 586 -12.12 11.26 15.26
C LEU A 586 -10.60 11.36 15.46
N GLN A 587 -9.98 12.49 15.12
CA GLN A 587 -8.57 12.76 15.42
C GLN A 587 -8.31 12.94 16.92
N GLU A 588 -9.17 13.68 17.63
CA GLU A 588 -9.12 13.83 19.09
C GLU A 588 -9.22 12.48 19.81
N PHE A 589 -10.04 11.56 19.29
CA PHE A 589 -10.16 10.19 19.80
C PHE A 589 -9.02 9.26 19.36
N GLY A 590 -8.10 9.70 18.50
CA GLY A 590 -7.00 8.87 18.00
C GLY A 590 -7.42 7.76 17.03
N ILE A 591 -8.62 7.85 16.46
CA ILE A 591 -9.22 6.87 15.54
C ILE A 591 -9.31 7.40 14.10
N TRP A 592 -8.50 8.40 13.75
CA TRP A 592 -8.35 8.88 12.38
C TRP A 592 -7.15 8.23 11.69
N THR A 593 -7.44 7.28 10.79
CA THR A 593 -6.47 6.36 10.19
C THR A 593 -6.12 6.65 8.74
N VAL A 594 -6.69 7.73 8.17
CA VAL A 594 -6.43 8.21 6.80
C VAL A 594 -5.39 9.32 6.82
N ASP A 595 -4.47 9.31 5.86
CA ASP A 595 -3.49 10.38 5.64
C ASP A 595 -3.99 11.49 4.70
N ASP A 596 -3.12 12.47 4.44
CA ASP A 596 -3.42 13.63 3.58
C ASP A 596 -3.65 13.24 2.11
N ASP A 597 -3.20 12.04 1.73
CA ASP A 597 -3.36 11.42 0.42
C ASP A 597 -4.70 10.65 0.29
N LEU A 598 -5.55 10.71 1.32
CA LEU A 598 -6.81 9.97 1.40
C LEU A 598 -6.61 8.44 1.32
N SER A 599 -5.50 7.95 1.87
CA SER A 599 -5.14 6.54 1.94
C SER A 599 -4.92 6.07 3.38
N CYS A 600 -5.02 4.76 3.62
CA CYS A 600 -4.74 4.21 4.94
C CYS A 600 -3.28 4.49 5.35
N LYS A 601 -3.07 4.93 6.60
CA LYS A 601 -1.72 5.15 7.14
C LYS A 601 -0.91 3.87 7.27
N ALA A 602 -1.58 2.72 7.35
CA ALA A 602 -0.99 1.41 7.60
C ALA A 602 -1.49 0.37 6.61
N VAL A 603 -0.64 -0.62 6.34
CA VAL A 603 -1.00 -1.89 5.72
C VAL A 603 -1.01 -2.95 6.81
N ASP A 604 -2.18 -3.53 7.12
CA ASP A 604 -2.28 -4.58 8.12
C ASP A 604 -2.20 -5.97 7.47
N GLY A 605 -1.19 -6.75 7.83
CA GLY A 605 -1.05 -8.17 7.45
C GLY A 605 -1.67 -9.14 8.43
N THR A 606 -2.10 -8.69 9.62
CA THR A 606 -2.66 -9.54 10.66
C THR A 606 -4.18 -9.47 10.71
N GLY A 607 -4.82 -10.64 10.69
CA GLY A 607 -6.18 -10.79 11.23
C GLY A 607 -6.17 -10.81 12.76
N ARG A 608 -5.66 -9.77 13.44
CA ARG A 608 -5.60 -9.71 14.90
C ARG A 608 -6.71 -8.82 15.45
N ASN A 609 -7.56 -9.42 16.28
CA ASN A 609 -8.58 -8.75 17.07
C ASN A 609 -8.00 -7.51 17.77
N GLY A 610 -8.66 -6.38 17.54
CA GLY A 610 -8.35 -5.10 18.13
C GLY A 610 -8.31 -5.18 19.66
N THR A 611 -7.12 -5.32 20.20
CA THR A 611 -6.82 -4.89 21.57
C THR A 611 -5.53 -4.11 21.53
N GLY A 612 -5.65 -2.81 21.31
CA GLY A 612 -4.59 -1.86 21.58
C GLY A 612 -4.20 -1.94 23.05
N ARG A 613 -3.14 -2.69 23.34
CA ARG A 613 -2.29 -2.43 24.50
C ARG A 613 -0.85 -2.42 24.01
N ASN A 614 -0.25 -1.23 24.06
CA ASN A 614 1.19 -1.08 24.14
C ASN A 614 1.69 -1.96 25.30
N ARG A 615 2.19 -3.15 25.00
CA ARG A 615 3.06 -3.87 25.91
C ARG A 615 4.49 -3.49 25.54
N GLU A 616 5.02 -2.53 26.29
CA GLU A 616 6.46 -2.47 26.56
C GLU A 616 6.96 -3.86 26.98
N GLY A 617 8.10 -4.27 26.45
CA GLY A 617 8.98 -5.25 27.08
C GLY A 617 8.52 -6.71 27.07
N ALA A 618 8.47 -7.34 25.90
CA ALA A 618 8.75 -8.77 25.84
C ALA A 618 10.28 -8.97 25.81
N LYS A 619 10.89 -9.12 26.98
CA LYS A 619 12.25 -9.61 27.15
C LYS A 619 12.42 -10.91 26.34
N MET A 620 13.20 -10.85 25.27
CA MET A 620 13.83 -12.05 24.72
C MET A 620 14.78 -12.59 25.77
N LEU A 621 14.65 -13.87 26.08
CA LEU A 621 15.61 -14.64 26.87
C LEU A 621 16.98 -14.55 26.20
N SER A 622 17.87 -13.77 26.82
CA SER A 622 19.29 -13.75 26.50
C SER A 622 19.92 -15.06 26.95
N ASN A 623 20.14 -15.99 26.02
CA ASN A 623 21.28 -16.90 26.18
C ASN A 623 22.46 -16.25 25.48
N GLY A 624 23.33 -15.67 26.28
CA GLY A 624 24.56 -15.04 25.83
C GLY A 624 25.46 -16.05 25.15
N ASN A 625 25.81 -15.75 23.91
CA ASN A 625 27.19 -15.84 23.44
C ASN A 625 27.48 -14.51 22.75
N LYS A 626 28.51 -13.82 23.24
CA LYS A 626 29.12 -12.68 22.55
C LYS A 626 29.72 -13.20 21.25
N GLU A 627 29.25 -12.70 20.13
CA GLU A 627 30.06 -12.57 18.92
C GLU A 627 29.89 -11.13 18.43
N GLU A 628 30.97 -10.35 18.55
CA GLU A 628 31.18 -9.13 17.76
C GLU A 628 31.25 -9.55 16.29
N GLY A 629 30.31 -9.06 15.49
CA GLY A 629 30.28 -9.26 14.05
C GLY A 629 29.50 -8.13 13.40
N ASP A 630 30.15 -7.44 12.47
CA ASP A 630 29.65 -6.28 11.73
C ASP A 630 28.23 -6.47 11.20
N GLY A 631 27.37 -5.50 11.49
CA GLY A 631 25.97 -5.47 11.05
C GLY A 631 25.84 -5.07 9.58
N GLU A 632 25.65 -6.07 8.71
CA GLU A 632 25.30 -5.86 7.30
C GLU A 632 23.89 -5.24 7.15
N VAL A 633 23.77 -4.29 6.22
CA VAL A 633 22.62 -3.39 6.06
C VAL A 633 21.62 -3.96 5.06
N ILE A 634 20.39 -4.23 5.53
CA ILE A 634 19.35 -4.88 4.73
C ILE A 634 18.40 -3.94 3.99
N ILE A 635 18.51 -3.81 2.65
CA ILE A 635 17.50 -3.21 1.73
C ILE A 635 17.24 -4.19 0.57
N LEU A 636 15.99 -4.63 0.37
CA LEU A 636 15.50 -5.53 -0.72
C LEU A 636 16.36 -6.75 -1.10
N CYS A 637 17.32 -7.17 -0.28
CA CYS A 637 18.40 -8.01 -0.78
C CYS A 637 18.91 -9.05 0.22
N PHE A 638 18.08 -9.86 0.92
CA PHE A 638 18.65 -10.73 1.98
C PHE A 638 18.29 -12.20 1.94
N MET A 639 19.38 -12.95 1.72
CA MET A 639 19.83 -14.21 2.32
C MET A 639 18.85 -15.38 2.30
N ASP A 640 19.06 -16.27 1.34
CA ASP A 640 18.83 -17.70 1.55
C ASP A 640 19.70 -18.13 2.72
N VAL A 641 19.07 -18.42 3.86
CA VAL A 641 19.71 -19.23 4.89
C VAL A 641 19.51 -20.68 4.50
N GLU A 642 20.31 -21.17 3.56
CA GLU A 642 20.63 -22.59 3.49
C GLU A 642 22.13 -22.80 3.68
N ARG A 643 22.44 -23.63 4.69
CA ARG A 643 23.79 -24.04 5.04
C ARG A 643 24.46 -24.71 3.84
N VAL A 644 25.54 -24.11 3.35
CA VAL A 644 26.58 -24.86 2.62
C VAL A 644 27.45 -25.59 3.66
N VAL A 645 27.35 -26.92 3.70
CA VAL A 645 28.36 -27.80 4.30
C VAL A 645 29.28 -28.25 3.17
N PRO A 646 30.61 -28.08 3.25
CA PRO A 646 31.50 -28.60 2.23
C PRO A 646 31.83 -30.09 2.49
N GLY A 647 31.59 -30.92 1.47
CA GLY A 647 32.32 -32.16 1.21
C GLY A 647 31.62 -33.49 1.56
N GLY A 648 31.47 -34.36 0.55
CA GLY A 648 31.52 -35.82 0.73
C GLY A 648 30.30 -36.64 0.29
N GLU A 649 30.37 -37.12 -0.95
CA GLU A 649 29.79 -38.37 -1.50
C GLU A 649 28.26 -38.63 -1.58
N VAL A 650 27.94 -39.29 -2.68
CA VAL A 650 26.64 -39.63 -3.26
C VAL A 650 26.01 -40.81 -2.52
N GLU A 651 24.73 -40.72 -2.15
CA GLU A 651 23.79 -41.83 -2.37
C GLU A 651 22.31 -41.36 -2.31
N ARG A 652 21.57 -41.68 -3.37
CA ARG A 652 20.11 -41.53 -3.47
C ARG A 652 19.42 -42.55 -2.55
N LYS A 653 18.39 -42.12 -1.81
CA LYS A 653 17.23 -42.98 -1.46
C LYS A 653 15.99 -42.13 -1.14
N PHE A 654 14.96 -42.36 -1.94
CA PHE A 654 13.56 -41.93 -1.76
C PHE A 654 12.92 -42.78 -0.66
N ILE A 655 12.20 -42.19 0.32
CA ILE A 655 11.03 -42.79 1.01
C ILE A 655 10.12 -41.68 1.60
N GLN A 656 8.81 -41.79 1.31
CA GLN A 656 7.67 -41.10 1.95
C GLN A 656 7.44 -41.55 3.41
N ASN A 657 7.02 -40.65 4.32
CA ASN A 657 5.74 -40.74 5.07
C ASN A 657 5.65 -39.82 6.33
N LEU A 658 4.55 -39.06 6.34
CA LEU A 658 3.54 -38.80 7.39
C LEU A 658 3.76 -39.11 8.90
N PHE A 659 3.26 -38.15 9.71
CA PHE A 659 2.66 -38.19 11.07
C PHE A 659 3.48 -38.07 12.39
N ARG A 660 3.07 -37.03 13.16
CA ARG A 660 2.88 -36.88 14.63
C ARG A 660 3.89 -37.47 15.63
N GLY A 661 4.26 -36.65 16.63
CA GLY A 661 4.53 -37.13 17.99
C GLY A 661 5.56 -36.34 18.78
N THR A 662 5.12 -35.75 19.88
CA THR A 662 5.86 -35.07 20.95
C THR A 662 6.94 -35.97 21.59
N ALA A 663 8.17 -35.48 21.79
CA ALA A 663 9.04 -35.90 22.91
C ALA A 663 10.27 -34.99 23.07
N LEU A 664 10.50 -34.58 24.32
CA LEU A 664 11.75 -34.04 24.86
C LEU A 664 12.90 -35.03 24.69
N SER A 665 14.09 -34.57 24.28
CA SER A 665 15.35 -35.17 24.75
C SER A 665 16.57 -34.29 24.48
N THR A 666 17.12 -33.78 25.58
CA THR A 666 18.53 -33.91 26.01
C THR A 666 19.66 -33.74 24.98
N ARG A 667 20.38 -32.61 25.10
CA ARG A 667 21.59 -32.26 24.37
C ARG A 667 22.83 -32.81 25.12
N PHE A 668 23.56 -33.77 24.53
CA PHE A 668 24.89 -34.17 24.99
C PHE A 668 25.95 -33.19 24.45
N ARG A 669 26.75 -32.59 25.34
CA ARG A 669 27.92 -31.79 24.97
C ARG A 669 29.17 -32.52 25.49
N ARG A 670 30.02 -32.95 24.56
CA ARG A 670 31.31 -33.60 24.85
C ARG A 670 32.34 -32.50 25.14
N THR A 671 32.86 -32.44 26.37
CA THR A 671 33.95 -31.56 26.78
C THR A 671 35.30 -32.27 26.58
N LYS A 672 36.31 -31.56 26.05
CA LYS A 672 37.72 -31.97 26.15
C LYS A 672 38.30 -31.31 27.41
N ARG A 673 38.75 -32.16 28.35
CA ARG A 673 39.85 -32.03 29.34
C ARG A 673 40.28 -30.61 29.76
N GLY A 674 40.39 -30.25 31.04
CA GLY A 674 40.33 -31.05 32.26
C GLY A 674 40.58 -30.21 33.52
N THR A 675 40.57 -30.96 34.63
CA THR A 675 40.95 -30.63 36.01
C THR A 675 39.88 -30.01 36.91
N GLU A 676 39.59 -30.79 37.95
CA GLU A 676 38.57 -30.66 38.99
C GLU A 676 38.97 -29.63 40.05
N TYR A 677 37.97 -28.96 40.65
CA TYR A 677 37.85 -28.85 42.11
C TYR A 677 36.37 -28.76 42.49
N LEU A 678 36.00 -29.61 43.44
CA LEU A 678 34.68 -29.79 44.05
C LEU A 678 34.74 -29.15 45.44
N VAL A 679 33.88 -28.17 45.74
CA VAL A 679 33.44 -27.90 47.13
C VAL A 679 31.95 -27.56 47.13
N SER A 680 31.25 -28.22 48.05
CA SER A 680 29.81 -28.27 48.23
C SER A 680 29.22 -27.08 49.01
N LEU A 681 27.97 -26.77 48.64
CA LEU A 681 26.90 -26.01 49.29
C LEU A 681 27.00 -25.73 50.79
N ARG A 682 26.57 -24.51 51.19
CA ARG A 682 25.59 -24.33 52.28
C ARG A 682 24.76 -23.05 52.11
N SER A 683 23.45 -23.23 52.19
CA SER A 683 22.40 -22.23 52.35
C SER A 683 22.32 -21.74 53.80
N ILE A 684 22.10 -20.43 54.02
CA ILE A 684 21.50 -19.91 55.24
C ILE A 684 20.40 -18.90 54.85
N LEU A 685 19.20 -19.15 55.36
CA LEU A 685 18.06 -18.22 55.43
C LEU A 685 18.21 -17.31 56.66
N SER A 686 17.86 -16.03 56.53
CA SER A 686 17.25 -15.26 57.63
C SER A 686 16.41 -14.09 57.09
N TYR A 687 15.36 -13.77 57.84
CA TYR A 687 14.18 -13.00 57.45
C TYR A 687 14.10 -11.72 58.31
N VAL A 688 14.09 -10.53 57.66
CA VAL A 688 13.29 -9.27 57.91
C VAL A 688 13.48 -8.54 59.28
N PRO A 689 13.16 -7.21 59.54
CA PRO A 689 12.60 -6.09 58.75
C PRO A 689 13.32 -4.69 58.89
N ASN A 690 12.73 -3.69 58.22
CA ASN A 690 12.74 -2.22 58.46
C ASN A 690 13.81 -1.37 57.75
N GLY A 691 13.33 -0.36 57.00
CA GLY A 691 14.10 0.84 56.65
C GLY A 691 13.86 1.35 55.24
N THR A 692 13.09 2.42 55.13
CA THR A 692 12.82 3.20 53.91
C THR A 692 14.08 3.88 53.37
N LEU A 693 14.07 4.14 52.05
CA LEU A 693 14.79 5.16 51.25
C LEU A 693 16.12 4.82 50.55
N ALA A 694 16.05 5.03 49.23
CA ALA A 694 17.01 5.64 48.33
C ALA A 694 18.43 5.06 48.23
N PHE A 695 18.78 4.58 47.03
CA PHE A 695 20.18 4.58 46.59
C PHE A 695 20.33 5.23 45.21
N ILE A 696 20.94 6.42 45.27
CA ILE A 696 21.68 7.10 44.23
C ILE A 696 22.96 6.30 43.94
N ALA A 697 23.30 6.16 42.67
CA ALA A 697 24.51 5.52 42.19
C ALA A 697 25.76 6.42 42.36
N ARG A 698 26.88 5.80 42.79
CA ARG A 698 28.32 6.15 42.62
C ARG A 698 29.10 5.14 43.49
N ASN A 699 30.26 4.54 43.20
CA ASN A 699 31.42 4.73 42.33
C ASN A 699 31.97 3.29 42.02
N CYS A 700 32.92 2.97 41.13
CA CYS A 700 34.28 3.51 41.09
C CYS A 700 35.04 3.04 39.84
N VAL A 701 35.99 3.89 39.47
CA VAL A 701 37.02 3.75 38.43
C VAL A 701 38.29 3.17 39.05
N MET A 702 39.10 2.44 38.27
CA MET A 702 40.56 2.55 38.34
C MET A 702 41.18 2.61 36.94
N SER A 703 42.27 3.37 36.86
CA SER A 703 42.90 3.99 35.70
C SER A 703 44.21 3.29 35.32
N ALA A 704 44.65 3.46 34.07
CA ALA A 704 46.04 3.75 33.76
C ALA A 704 46.14 4.63 32.50
N THR A 705 46.82 5.76 32.63
CA THR A 705 47.08 6.80 31.62
C THR A 705 48.37 6.53 30.84
N ASN A 706 48.46 7.07 29.62
CA ASN A 706 49.62 7.88 29.22
C ASN A 706 49.22 8.94 28.17
N ASN A 707 49.22 10.19 28.66
CA ASN A 707 49.51 11.49 28.02
C ASN A 707 48.81 11.86 26.68
N GLY A 708 48.05 12.96 26.58
CA GLY A 708 47.83 14.02 27.55
C GLY A 708 46.97 15.17 26.98
N ALA A 709 46.09 15.65 27.86
CA ALA A 709 45.49 16.97 27.97
C ALA A 709 44.47 17.46 26.91
N CYS A 710 43.19 17.28 27.23
CA CYS A 710 42.20 18.34 27.12
C CYS A 710 42.13 19.10 28.45
N LYS A 711 42.01 20.44 28.39
CA LYS A 711 41.48 21.27 29.48
C LYS A 711 40.17 21.89 29.01
N PHE A 712 39.11 21.67 29.79
CA PHE A 712 37.86 22.41 29.75
C PHE A 712 37.84 23.39 30.93
N PHE A 713 37.25 24.57 30.75
CA PHE A 713 36.65 25.34 31.83
C PHE A 713 35.24 25.79 31.41
N SER A 714 34.32 25.62 32.35
CA SER A 714 32.90 25.98 32.30
C SER A 714 32.64 27.39 32.83
N LEU A 715 31.57 28.05 32.39
CA LEU A 715 30.38 28.42 33.19
C LEU A 715 29.62 29.64 32.62
N ASN A 716 28.28 29.47 32.59
CA ASN A 716 27.20 30.42 32.86
C ASN A 716 26.71 31.49 31.85
N TYR A 717 25.42 31.31 31.50
CA TYR A 717 24.28 32.25 31.53
C TYR A 717 24.40 33.67 30.91
N ILE A 718 23.79 33.83 29.71
CA ILE A 718 22.71 34.77 29.24
C ILE A 718 22.52 36.11 30.01
N PRO A 719 22.17 37.29 29.40
CA PRO A 719 21.63 37.56 28.03
C PRO A 719 22.24 38.77 27.27
N GLY A 720 21.89 38.90 25.99
CA GLY A 720 21.52 40.22 25.43
C GLY A 720 22.28 40.75 24.21
N PHE A 721 21.50 40.85 23.13
CA PHE A 721 21.34 42.06 22.31
C PHE A 721 22.35 42.45 21.20
N VAL A 722 21.70 42.81 20.07
CA VAL A 722 22.11 43.65 18.93
C VAL A 722 22.99 43.01 17.84
N PHE A 723 22.28 42.54 16.81
CA PHE A 723 22.71 42.67 15.42
C PHE A 723 22.77 44.16 15.04
N ARG A 724 23.90 44.61 14.50
CA ARG A 724 23.90 45.59 13.41
C ARG A 724 25.03 45.33 12.41
N PRO A 725 24.82 45.71 11.15
CA PRO A 725 25.50 45.17 9.98
C PRO A 725 26.65 46.07 9.52
N SER A 726 27.50 45.56 8.64
CA SER A 726 28.11 46.43 7.62
C SER A 726 28.43 45.64 6.35
N HIS A 727 27.85 46.17 5.28
CA HIS A 727 28.22 45.95 3.90
C HIS A 727 29.71 46.22 3.65
N THR A 728 30.31 45.46 2.74
CA THR A 728 30.61 45.94 1.38
C THR A 728 30.56 44.76 0.42
#